data_AF-A0A1S4AZE1-F1
#
_entry.id   AF-A0A1S4AZE1-F1
#
_cell.length_a   1.000
_cell.length_b   1.000
_cell.length_c   1.000
_cell.angle_alpha   90.00
_cell.angle_beta   90.00
_cell.angle_gamma   90.00
#
_symmetry.space_group_name_H-M   'P 1'
#
loop_
_entity.id
_entity.type
_entity.pdbx_description
1 polymer ?
#
loop_
_entity_poly.entity_id
_entity_poly.type
_entity_poly.pdbx_seq_one_letter_code
_entity_poly.pdbx_strand_id
1 'polypeptide(L)'
;MLSLQTDPRQYNHKQQQQQNQLLMISRVPPYDGSVTVGDQRIDSSFPFQSESALPSASIKSELSREVDEDALLTLAHQNYKAGNYKQALEHSKAVYERNPGRTDNLLLFGAIYYQLHDFDMCIAKNEEALRIDPHFAECYGNMANAWKEKGNIDVAIRYYLIAIELRPNFADAWSNLASAYMRKGRLNEAAQCCRQALALNPRLVDAHSNLGNLMKAQGLVQEAYNCYVEALRIQPTFAIAWSNLAGLFMEAGDLNRALQYYKEAVKLKPNFSDAYLNLGNVYKALGTPQEAIVCYQRALQVRPDYAMAFGNLASVYYEQGNMEMAILNYRRAITCDAGFLEAYNNLGNALKDAGRVEEAIHCYRQCLSLQPSHPQALTNLGNIYMEWNMMSAAAQCYKATLAVTTGLSAPFNNLAIIYKQQGNYVEAISCYNEVLRIDPMAADGLVNRGNTYKEIGRVNEAVQDYMRAISIRPAMAEAHANLASAYKDSGNVEAAIKSYRQALMLRSDFPEATCNLLHTLQCVCDWDKREKMFTEVEGILRRQIKMSVIPSVQPFHAIAYPLDPMLALDISCKYAQHCSVIAARYSLPPFTHPPPMPIKGGGRNGRLRVGYVSSDFGNHPLSHLMGSVFGMHDKENVEVFCYALSPNDGTEWRIRTQTEAEHFIDVSSLSSDVIARMINEDQIQILINLNGYTKGARNEIFAMQPAPIQVSYMGFPGTTGAKYIDYLVTDEFVSPTKYAHIYSEKLVHLPHCYFVNDYKQKNLDVLDPTCQPKRSDYGLPEDKFIFACFNQLYKMDPEIFITWCNILKRVPNSALWLLRFPAAGEMRLRAHAAAQGLQPDQIIFTDVAMKQEHIRRSSLADLFLDTPLCNAHTTGTDVLWAGLPMITLPLEKMATRVAGSLCVATGLGDEMIVSSMKEYEEKAVSLALNRPKLQDLTNRLKAVRMSCPLFDTARWVRNLERSYFKMWNLYCSGQHPQPFKVTENDSEFPFDRLL
;
A
#
# COMPACT_ATOMS: atom_id res chain seq x y z
N MET A 1 25.80 3.70 -10.60
CA MET A 1 26.19 2.39 -10.03
C MET A 1 27.62 2.48 -9.48
N LEU A 2 27.83 3.39 -8.54
CA LEU A 2 29.07 3.67 -7.81
C LEU A 2 28.65 4.16 -6.40
N SER A 3 29.43 3.81 -5.37
CA SER A 3 29.15 3.92 -3.94
C SER A 3 27.87 3.16 -3.44
N LEU A 4 27.86 2.54 -2.27
CA LEU A 4 28.77 2.59 -1.10
C LEU A 4 29.23 1.18 -0.69
N GLN A 5 30.52 1.03 -0.35
CA GLN A 5 30.98 0.06 0.65
C GLN A 5 31.59 0.89 1.78
N THR A 6 31.10 0.71 3.02
CA THR A 6 31.58 1.41 4.21
C THR A 6 32.17 0.42 5.23
N ASP A 7 33.22 0.86 5.92
CA ASP A 7 34.09 0.05 6.79
C ASP A 7 33.36 -0.42 8.08
N PRO A 8 33.42 -1.72 8.50
CA PRO A 8 32.61 -2.25 9.60
C PRO A 8 32.89 -1.75 11.04
N ARG A 9 33.67 -0.68 11.25
CA ARG A 9 34.23 -0.32 12.58
C ARG A 9 33.47 0.73 13.39
N GLN A 10 32.26 1.13 12.99
CA GLN A 10 31.43 2.08 13.75
C GLN A 10 30.21 1.42 14.43
N TYR A 11 30.47 0.40 15.25
CA TYR A 11 29.48 -0.25 16.11
C TYR A 11 29.95 -0.24 17.58
N ASN A 12 30.05 0.94 18.19
CA ASN A 12 30.13 1.10 19.66
C ASN A 12 29.95 2.58 20.07
N HIS A 13 28.71 3.07 20.06
CA HIS A 13 28.22 4.11 20.98
C HIS A 13 26.69 4.16 20.95
N LYS A 14 26.07 3.19 21.64
CA LYS A 14 24.73 3.32 22.21
C LYS A 14 24.87 3.40 23.74
N GLN A 15 23.78 3.79 24.41
CA GLN A 15 23.58 3.76 25.87
C GLN A 15 24.28 4.87 26.68
N GLN A 16 23.71 6.08 26.63
CA GLN A 16 23.54 6.94 27.83
C GLN A 16 22.56 8.08 27.53
N GLN A 17 21.26 7.86 27.82
CA GLN A 17 20.25 8.87 28.17
C GLN A 17 18.84 8.23 28.20
N GLN A 18 18.54 7.52 29.30
CA GLN A 18 17.17 7.18 29.69
C GLN A 18 17.14 6.91 31.21
N GLN A 19 16.97 7.97 32.00
CA GLN A 19 16.58 7.91 33.41
C GLN A 19 16.16 9.30 33.89
N ASN A 20 15.27 9.33 34.89
CA ASN A 20 14.55 10.50 35.44
C ASN A 20 13.42 11.00 34.50
N GLN A 21 12.18 11.23 34.94
CA GLN A 21 11.67 11.47 36.31
C GLN A 21 10.27 10.87 36.54
N LEU A 22 9.91 10.64 37.80
CA LEU A 22 8.58 10.20 38.26
C LEU A 22 8.28 10.87 39.62
N LEU A 23 6.98 11.01 39.93
CA LEU A 23 6.33 11.36 41.22
C LEU A 23 6.04 12.83 41.58
N MET A 24 4.97 12.97 42.40
CA MET A 24 4.29 14.14 42.98
C MET A 24 3.17 14.75 42.09
N ILE A 25 1.95 15.07 42.60
CA ILE A 25 1.28 14.70 43.87
C ILE A 25 -0.27 14.78 43.74
N SER A 26 -1.03 14.25 44.72
CA SER A 26 -2.51 14.29 44.77
C SER A 26 -3.11 15.60 45.32
N ARG A 27 -4.34 15.98 44.90
CA ARG A 27 -5.39 16.61 45.75
C ARG A 27 -6.76 16.76 45.06
N VAL A 28 -7.79 16.79 45.90
CA VAL A 28 -9.27 16.84 45.75
C VAL A 28 -9.76 17.53 47.06
N PRO A 29 -10.97 18.15 47.26
CA PRO A 29 -12.22 18.39 46.47
C PRO A 29 -12.51 19.94 46.35
N PRO A 30 -13.75 20.53 46.28
CA PRO A 30 -15.11 19.99 46.27
C PRO A 30 -16.17 20.59 45.31
N TYR A 31 -17.38 20.06 45.47
CA TYR A 31 -18.67 20.36 44.84
C TYR A 31 -19.19 21.80 45.03
N ASP A 32 -19.92 22.27 44.01
CA ASP A 32 -21.18 23.04 44.06
C ASP A 32 -21.93 22.78 42.71
N GLY A 33 -23.24 22.92 42.54
CA GLY A 33 -24.25 23.32 43.52
C GLY A 33 -25.31 24.30 42.99
N SER A 34 -26.00 24.03 41.86
CA SER A 34 -27.16 24.86 41.47
C SER A 34 -28.21 24.15 40.60
N VAL A 35 -29.48 24.39 40.95
CA VAL A 35 -30.69 24.00 40.22
C VAL A 35 -31.23 25.24 39.49
N THR A 36 -31.76 25.08 38.28
CA THR A 36 -32.67 26.07 37.68
C THR A 36 -33.91 25.41 37.12
N VAL A 37 -35.06 26.03 37.41
CA VAL A 37 -36.40 25.65 36.94
C VAL A 37 -36.74 26.48 35.71
N GLY A 38 -37.37 25.87 34.71
CA GLY A 38 -37.87 26.54 33.51
C GLY A 38 -39.29 26.07 33.20
N ASP A 39 -40.28 26.89 33.55
CA ASP A 39 -41.71 26.61 33.43
C ASP A 39 -42.26 27.24 32.12
N GLN A 40 -42.94 26.46 31.27
CA GLN A 40 -43.82 26.99 30.22
C GLN A 40 -45.01 26.04 29.95
N ARG A 41 -46.22 26.59 30.07
CA ARG A 41 -47.49 25.99 29.63
C ARG A 41 -47.83 26.49 28.22
N ILE A 42 -48.74 25.81 27.51
CA ILE A 42 -50.07 26.35 27.12
C ILE A 42 -50.93 25.29 26.37
N ASP A 43 -52.23 25.37 26.67
CA ASP A 43 -53.47 24.74 26.20
C ASP A 43 -53.58 24.01 24.85
N SER A 44 -54.47 22.99 24.83
CA SER A 44 -55.76 22.95 24.08
C SER A 44 -56.19 21.48 23.79
N SER A 45 -57.44 21.06 23.61
CA SER A 45 -58.75 21.30 24.24
C SER A 45 -59.82 20.54 23.43
N PHE A 46 -60.45 19.49 24.00
CA PHE A 46 -61.78 18.93 23.61
C PHE A 46 -61.99 18.32 22.19
N PRO A 47 -63.13 17.63 21.89
CA PRO A 47 -64.19 17.05 22.78
C PRO A 47 -64.56 15.57 22.52
N PHE A 48 -65.49 15.08 23.34
CA PHE A 48 -66.31 13.86 23.21
C PHE A 48 -67.05 13.69 21.87
N GLN A 49 -67.41 12.43 21.55
CA GLN A 49 -68.70 12.11 20.94
C GLN A 49 -69.31 10.84 21.55
N SER A 50 -70.63 10.89 21.74
CA SER A 50 -71.51 9.83 22.26
C SER A 50 -72.41 9.32 21.15
N GLU A 51 -72.85 8.05 21.19
CA GLU A 51 -74.23 7.70 20.81
C GLU A 51 -74.67 6.31 21.32
N SER A 52 -75.94 5.94 21.08
CA SER A 52 -76.75 5.13 22.00
C SER A 52 -77.78 4.17 21.32
N ALA A 53 -78.50 3.39 22.16
CA ALA A 53 -79.71 2.56 21.90
C ALA A 53 -79.51 1.18 21.20
N LEU A 54 -79.91 0.02 21.76
CA LEU A 54 -81.26 -0.51 22.15
C LEU A 54 -82.23 -0.73 20.95
N PRO A 55 -83.25 -1.64 20.99
CA PRO A 55 -83.63 -2.67 22.01
C PRO A 55 -84.13 -4.05 21.44
N SER A 56 -84.74 -4.87 22.33
CA SER A 56 -85.76 -5.93 22.09
C SER A 56 -85.26 -7.36 21.80
N ALA A 57 -85.99 -8.45 22.15
CA ALA A 57 -87.33 -8.60 22.76
C ALA A 57 -87.42 -9.82 23.71
N SER A 58 -88.51 -9.91 24.48
CA SER A 58 -88.78 -10.92 25.51
C SER A 58 -89.44 -12.23 25.01
N ILE A 59 -89.09 -13.38 25.62
CA ILE A 59 -89.99 -14.53 25.79
C ILE A 59 -89.87 -15.06 27.24
N LYS A 60 -90.99 -15.49 27.83
CA LYS A 60 -91.12 -16.02 29.21
C LYS A 60 -91.12 -17.56 29.25
N SER A 61 -90.84 -18.11 30.45
CA SER A 61 -91.00 -19.53 30.84
C SER A 61 -89.99 -20.48 30.16
N GLU A 62 -89.49 -21.55 30.78
CA GLU A 62 -89.95 -22.26 31.98
C GLU A 62 -88.83 -23.13 32.60
N LEU A 63 -89.07 -23.71 33.78
CA LEU A 63 -88.22 -24.66 34.52
C LEU A 63 -86.82 -24.19 34.99
N SER A 64 -86.82 -23.65 36.21
CA SER A 64 -85.70 -23.75 37.14
C SER A 64 -85.29 -25.20 37.40
N ARG A 65 -84.19 -25.64 36.77
CA ARG A 65 -83.24 -26.54 37.44
C ARG A 65 -82.20 -25.65 38.10
N GLU A 66 -82.05 -25.76 39.42
CA GLU A 66 -80.92 -25.16 40.13
C GLU A 66 -79.63 -25.82 39.61
N VAL A 67 -78.94 -25.13 38.71
CA VAL A 67 -77.59 -25.53 38.30
C VAL A 67 -76.67 -25.16 39.45
N ASP A 68 -76.19 -26.16 40.16
CA ASP A 68 -75.25 -26.05 41.27
C ASP A 68 -74.04 -25.13 40.91
N GLU A 69 -73.67 -24.23 41.82
CA GLU A 69 -72.50 -23.36 41.65
C GLU A 69 -71.21 -24.19 41.55
N ASP A 70 -71.12 -25.30 42.27
CA ASP A 70 -69.97 -26.20 42.23
C ASP A 70 -69.86 -26.92 40.88
N ALA A 71 -70.99 -27.19 40.21
CA ALA A 71 -70.99 -27.74 38.86
C ALA A 71 -70.49 -26.72 37.82
N LEU A 72 -70.88 -25.44 37.94
CA LEU A 72 -70.39 -24.36 37.07
C LEU A 72 -68.90 -24.08 37.29
N LEU A 73 -68.43 -24.06 38.54
CA LEU A 73 -67.00 -23.88 38.83
C LEU A 73 -66.18 -25.09 38.34
N THR A 74 -66.71 -26.31 38.48
CA THR A 74 -66.09 -27.52 37.93
C THR A 74 -65.97 -27.44 36.40
N LEU A 75 -67.01 -26.97 35.69
CA LEU A 75 -66.98 -26.73 34.25
C LEU A 75 -65.97 -25.63 33.86
N ALA A 76 -65.85 -24.56 34.66
CA ALA A 76 -64.83 -23.53 34.44
C ALA A 76 -63.41 -24.11 34.57
N HIS A 77 -63.13 -24.91 35.61
CA HIS A 77 -61.86 -25.60 35.78
C HIS A 77 -61.57 -26.63 34.67
N GLN A 78 -62.58 -27.37 34.20
CA GLN A 78 -62.43 -28.31 33.09
C GLN A 78 -62.07 -27.58 31.79
N ASN A 79 -62.79 -26.51 31.45
CA ASN A 79 -62.50 -25.71 30.27
C ASN A 79 -61.13 -25.01 30.37
N TYR A 80 -60.75 -24.51 31.55
CA TYR A 80 -59.43 -23.94 31.78
C TYR A 80 -58.31 -24.98 31.54
N LYS A 81 -58.46 -26.19 32.11
CA LYS A 81 -57.51 -27.30 31.88
C LYS A 81 -57.48 -27.79 30.43
N ALA A 82 -58.57 -27.65 29.69
CA ALA A 82 -58.66 -27.96 28.27
C ALA A 82 -58.10 -26.85 27.34
N GLY A 83 -57.71 -25.69 27.89
CA GLY A 83 -57.26 -24.53 27.10
C GLY A 83 -58.40 -23.68 26.49
N ASN A 84 -59.66 -24.01 26.80
CA ASN A 84 -60.85 -23.32 26.30
C ASN A 84 -61.14 -22.05 27.12
N TYR A 85 -60.17 -21.14 27.21
CA TYR A 85 -60.21 -20.01 28.16
C TYR A 85 -61.42 -19.08 28.01
N LYS A 86 -61.97 -18.93 26.79
CA LYS A 86 -63.20 -18.15 26.56
C LYS A 86 -64.44 -18.80 27.20
N GLN A 87 -64.59 -20.12 27.08
CA GLN A 87 -65.69 -20.88 27.70
C GLN A 87 -65.48 -21.00 29.22
N ALA A 88 -64.23 -21.14 29.67
CA ALA A 88 -63.88 -21.06 31.09
C ALA A 88 -64.29 -19.69 31.68
N LEU A 89 -64.06 -18.59 30.96
CA LEU A 89 -64.47 -17.25 31.36
C LEU A 89 -66.00 -17.12 31.47
N GLU A 90 -66.76 -17.68 30.54
CA GLU A 90 -68.24 -17.68 30.58
C GLU A 90 -68.77 -18.44 31.80
N HIS A 91 -68.23 -19.62 32.11
CA HIS A 91 -68.63 -20.39 33.29
C HIS A 91 -68.22 -19.70 34.60
N SER A 92 -67.00 -19.18 34.72
CA SER A 92 -66.59 -18.41 35.91
C SER A 92 -67.34 -17.08 36.07
N LYS A 93 -67.82 -16.46 34.97
CA LYS A 93 -68.74 -15.31 35.03
C LYS A 93 -70.07 -15.71 35.66
N ALA A 94 -70.67 -16.81 35.21
CA ALA A 94 -71.93 -17.31 35.78
C ALA A 94 -71.81 -17.69 37.28
N VAL A 95 -70.64 -18.15 37.74
CA VAL A 95 -70.36 -18.35 39.17
C VAL A 95 -70.21 -17.00 39.89
N TYR A 96 -69.44 -16.06 39.32
CA TYR A 96 -69.20 -14.74 39.91
C TYR A 96 -70.47 -13.89 40.03
N GLU A 97 -71.38 -13.96 39.06
CA GLU A 97 -72.67 -13.24 39.08
C GLU A 97 -73.59 -13.68 40.22
N ARG A 98 -73.46 -14.94 40.68
CA ARG A 98 -74.25 -15.49 41.79
C ARG A 98 -73.55 -15.29 43.13
N ASN A 99 -72.24 -15.53 43.16
CA ASN A 99 -71.42 -15.41 44.35
C ASN A 99 -70.12 -14.64 44.04
N PRO A 100 -70.16 -13.30 44.05
CA PRO A 100 -68.99 -12.46 43.78
C PRO A 100 -67.85 -12.64 44.80
N GLY A 101 -68.16 -13.13 46.01
CA GLY A 101 -67.21 -13.32 47.10
C GLY A 101 -66.49 -14.67 47.08
N ARG A 102 -66.76 -15.54 46.11
CA ARG A 102 -66.21 -16.89 46.05
C ARG A 102 -64.73 -16.87 45.61
N THR A 103 -63.82 -16.99 46.57
CA THR A 103 -62.38 -16.77 46.36
C THR A 103 -61.72 -17.77 45.42
N ASP A 104 -62.14 -19.05 45.44
CA ASP A 104 -61.69 -20.09 44.51
C ASP A 104 -62.00 -19.73 43.03
N ASN A 105 -63.21 -19.22 42.77
CA ASN A 105 -63.60 -18.74 41.45
C ASN A 105 -62.87 -17.43 41.07
N LEU A 106 -62.65 -16.50 42.01
CA LEU A 106 -61.89 -15.27 41.75
C LEU A 106 -60.43 -15.56 41.36
N LEU A 107 -59.78 -16.51 42.03
CA LEU A 107 -58.43 -16.98 41.67
C LEU A 107 -58.42 -17.57 40.25
N LEU A 108 -59.39 -18.43 39.94
CA LEU A 108 -59.55 -19.00 38.59
C LEU A 108 -59.82 -17.91 37.55
N PHE A 109 -60.62 -16.89 37.88
CA PHE A 109 -60.90 -15.73 37.03
C PHE A 109 -59.61 -14.98 36.67
N GLY A 110 -58.77 -14.69 37.67
CA GLY A 110 -57.46 -14.08 37.46
C GLY A 110 -56.59 -14.92 36.51
N ALA A 111 -56.53 -16.24 36.74
CA ALA A 111 -55.79 -17.17 35.88
C ALA A 111 -56.34 -17.24 34.44
N ILE A 112 -57.66 -17.21 34.25
CA ILE A 112 -58.31 -17.16 32.92
C ILE A 112 -57.95 -15.86 32.20
N TYR A 113 -58.06 -14.71 32.86
CA TYR A 113 -57.72 -13.41 32.27
C TYR A 113 -56.23 -13.32 31.88
N TYR A 114 -55.33 -13.89 32.69
CA TYR A 114 -53.91 -14.03 32.33
C TYR A 114 -53.71 -14.82 31.03
N GLN A 115 -54.38 -15.97 30.87
CA GLN A 115 -54.30 -16.79 29.65
C GLN A 115 -54.97 -16.14 28.42
N LEU A 116 -55.86 -15.16 28.64
CA LEU A 116 -56.45 -14.32 27.58
C LEU A 116 -55.62 -13.06 27.29
N HIS A 117 -54.45 -12.90 27.92
CA HIS A 117 -53.57 -11.72 27.84
C HIS A 117 -54.19 -10.41 28.35
N ASP A 118 -55.29 -10.47 29.09
CA ASP A 118 -55.88 -9.33 29.79
C ASP A 118 -55.25 -9.24 31.20
N PHE A 119 -54.03 -8.70 31.23
CA PHE A 119 -53.23 -8.63 32.45
C PHE A 119 -53.83 -7.67 33.49
N ASP A 120 -54.59 -6.67 33.07
CA ASP A 120 -55.25 -5.72 33.97
C ASP A 120 -56.45 -6.35 34.68
N MET A 121 -57.31 -7.09 33.97
CA MET A 121 -58.37 -7.86 34.62
C MET A 121 -57.84 -9.03 35.45
N CYS A 122 -56.71 -9.64 35.05
CA CYS A 122 -56.02 -10.61 35.90
C CYS A 122 -55.64 -9.99 37.25
N ILE A 123 -55.03 -8.81 37.25
CA ILE A 123 -54.64 -8.11 38.48
C ILE A 123 -55.89 -7.77 39.30
N ALA A 124 -56.89 -7.12 38.69
CA ALA A 124 -58.10 -6.67 39.39
C ALA A 124 -58.87 -7.81 40.09
N LYS A 125 -58.98 -8.99 39.47
CA LYS A 125 -59.71 -10.13 40.07
C LYS A 125 -58.93 -10.86 41.17
N ASN A 126 -57.60 -10.87 41.10
CA ASN A 126 -56.79 -11.33 42.24
C ASN A 126 -56.81 -10.30 43.40
N GLU A 127 -56.87 -8.99 43.11
CA GLU A 127 -57.05 -7.95 44.14
C GLU A 127 -58.44 -7.97 44.80
N GLU A 128 -59.48 -8.42 44.09
CA GLU A 128 -60.80 -8.71 44.69
C GLU A 128 -60.73 -9.90 45.65
N ALA A 129 -60.04 -10.98 45.28
CA ALA A 129 -59.84 -12.13 46.17
C ALA A 129 -59.04 -11.75 47.43
N LEU A 130 -57.96 -10.98 47.28
CA LEU A 130 -57.10 -10.55 48.39
C LEU A 130 -57.79 -9.56 49.36
N ARG A 131 -58.85 -8.87 48.93
CA ARG A 131 -59.72 -8.09 49.82
C ARG A 131 -60.58 -8.95 50.74
N ILE A 132 -60.76 -10.23 50.42
CA ILE A 132 -61.54 -11.20 51.19
C ILE A 132 -60.59 -12.09 52.02
N ASP A 133 -59.52 -12.60 51.40
CA ASP A 133 -58.44 -13.34 52.07
C ASP A 133 -57.06 -12.76 51.72
N PRO A 134 -56.48 -11.91 52.59
CA PRO A 134 -55.14 -11.35 52.40
C PRO A 134 -53.98 -12.36 52.41
N HIS A 135 -54.21 -13.62 52.83
CA HIS A 135 -53.16 -14.65 52.90
C HIS A 135 -53.14 -15.57 51.68
N PHE A 136 -53.91 -15.25 50.63
CA PHE A 136 -54.07 -16.09 49.45
C PHE A 136 -52.86 -16.00 48.50
N ALA A 137 -51.82 -16.80 48.78
CA ALA A 137 -50.52 -16.79 48.09
C ALA A 137 -50.61 -16.93 46.56
N GLU A 138 -51.56 -17.72 46.06
CA GLU A 138 -51.80 -17.95 44.63
C GLU A 138 -52.21 -16.68 43.89
N CYS A 139 -52.96 -15.78 44.54
CA CYS A 139 -53.36 -14.50 43.94
C CYS A 139 -52.15 -13.58 43.72
N TYR A 140 -51.24 -13.51 44.69
CA TYR A 140 -49.96 -12.81 44.52
C TYR A 140 -49.10 -13.43 43.42
N GLY A 141 -49.09 -14.77 43.28
CA GLY A 141 -48.42 -15.47 42.18
C GLY A 141 -48.99 -15.14 40.80
N ASN A 142 -50.32 -15.06 40.66
CA ASN A 142 -50.98 -14.65 39.42
C ASN A 142 -50.68 -13.18 39.06
N MET A 143 -50.76 -12.27 40.04
CA MET A 143 -50.41 -10.86 39.85
C MET A 143 -48.95 -10.69 39.46
N ALA A 144 -48.02 -11.41 40.10
CA ALA A 144 -46.61 -11.39 39.78
C ALA A 144 -46.32 -11.86 38.34
N ASN A 145 -47.07 -12.85 37.84
CA ASN A 145 -47.02 -13.25 36.43
C ASN A 145 -47.53 -12.13 35.50
N ALA A 146 -48.68 -11.52 35.79
CA ALA A 146 -49.21 -10.40 35.00
C ALA A 146 -48.24 -9.20 34.94
N TRP A 147 -47.65 -8.80 36.07
CA TRP A 147 -46.67 -7.70 36.11
C TRP A 147 -45.36 -8.01 35.39
N LYS A 148 -44.94 -9.29 35.34
CA LYS A 148 -43.79 -9.77 34.57
C LYS A 148 -44.02 -9.63 33.06
N GLU A 149 -45.22 -9.94 32.58
CA GLU A 149 -45.59 -9.78 31.17
C GLU A 149 -45.80 -8.30 30.80
N LYS A 150 -46.35 -7.47 31.69
CA LYS A 150 -46.38 -6.00 31.54
C LYS A 150 -45.00 -5.32 31.65
N GLY A 151 -43.92 -6.09 31.78
CA GLY A 151 -42.53 -5.60 31.81
C GLY A 151 -42.07 -4.97 33.13
N ASN A 152 -42.93 -4.84 34.15
CA ASN A 152 -42.57 -4.28 35.45
C ASN A 152 -41.98 -5.37 36.37
N ILE A 153 -40.74 -5.75 36.08
CA ILE A 153 -40.05 -6.87 36.74
C ILE A 153 -39.86 -6.61 38.25
N ASP A 154 -39.70 -5.36 38.68
CA ASP A 154 -39.55 -5.00 40.08
C ASP A 154 -40.85 -5.10 40.90
N VAL A 155 -42.01 -4.90 40.28
CA VAL A 155 -43.30 -5.21 40.90
C VAL A 155 -43.53 -6.73 40.91
N ALA A 156 -43.20 -7.42 39.82
CA ALA A 156 -43.31 -8.89 39.75
C ALA A 156 -42.48 -9.60 40.82
N ILE A 157 -41.20 -9.23 40.99
CA ILE A 157 -40.31 -9.79 42.03
C ILE A 157 -40.91 -9.60 43.43
N ARG A 158 -41.44 -8.40 43.74
CA ARG A 158 -42.08 -8.13 45.03
C ARG A 158 -43.28 -9.05 45.30
N TYR A 159 -44.16 -9.23 44.31
CA TYR A 159 -45.33 -10.10 44.49
C TYR A 159 -44.97 -11.59 44.55
N TYR A 160 -43.93 -12.07 43.84
CA TYR A 160 -43.45 -13.45 44.05
C TYR A 160 -42.88 -13.65 45.46
N LEU A 161 -42.14 -12.68 45.99
CA LEU A 161 -41.59 -12.77 47.36
C LEU A 161 -42.71 -12.84 48.40
N ILE A 162 -43.77 -12.04 48.27
CA ILE A 162 -44.97 -12.10 49.14
C ILE A 162 -45.66 -13.48 49.02
N ALA A 163 -45.84 -14.00 47.81
CA ALA A 163 -46.43 -15.32 47.59
C ALA A 163 -45.60 -16.45 48.26
N ILE A 164 -44.27 -16.33 48.23
CA ILE A 164 -43.33 -17.27 48.87
C ILE A 164 -43.31 -17.12 50.39
N GLU A 165 -43.42 -15.89 50.91
CA GLU A 165 -43.49 -15.63 52.37
C GLU A 165 -44.76 -16.24 52.97
N LEU A 166 -45.91 -16.09 52.31
CA LEU A 166 -47.19 -16.69 52.69
C LEU A 166 -47.20 -18.21 52.51
N ARG A 167 -46.53 -18.74 51.47
CA ARG A 167 -46.47 -20.18 51.18
C ARG A 167 -45.04 -20.60 50.76
N PRO A 168 -44.14 -20.89 51.72
CA PRO A 168 -42.73 -21.23 51.42
C PRO A 168 -42.53 -22.42 50.48
N ASN A 169 -43.48 -23.37 50.49
CA ASN A 169 -43.47 -24.57 49.63
C ASN A 169 -44.06 -24.34 48.22
N PHE A 170 -44.30 -23.09 47.80
CA PHE A 170 -44.87 -22.76 46.49
C PHE A 170 -43.81 -22.83 45.37
N ALA A 171 -43.51 -24.06 44.92
CA ALA A 171 -42.43 -24.34 43.97
C ALA A 171 -42.54 -23.55 42.64
N ASP A 172 -43.75 -23.32 42.13
CA ASP A 172 -43.97 -22.55 40.90
C ASP A 172 -43.66 -21.06 41.07
N ALA A 173 -43.89 -20.49 42.26
CA ALA A 173 -43.51 -19.11 42.57
C ALA A 173 -41.97 -18.96 42.63
N TRP A 174 -41.27 -19.94 43.21
CA TRP A 174 -39.79 -19.99 43.18
C TRP A 174 -39.24 -20.07 41.75
N SER A 175 -39.82 -20.92 40.90
CA SER A 175 -39.43 -21.05 39.48
C SER A 175 -39.67 -19.77 38.69
N ASN A 176 -40.82 -19.12 38.89
CA ASN A 176 -41.14 -17.86 38.21
C ASN A 176 -40.32 -16.67 38.74
N LEU A 177 -40.00 -16.63 40.03
CA LEU A 177 -39.06 -15.65 40.61
C LEU A 177 -37.66 -15.80 40.01
N ALA A 178 -37.20 -17.03 39.77
CA ALA A 178 -35.92 -17.26 39.09
C ALA A 178 -35.89 -16.65 37.68
N SER A 179 -36.98 -16.83 36.91
CA SER A 179 -37.15 -16.21 35.59
C SER A 179 -37.14 -14.68 35.66
N ALA A 180 -37.78 -14.08 36.68
CA ALA A 180 -37.77 -12.65 36.91
C ALA A 180 -36.37 -12.11 37.28
N TYR A 181 -35.61 -12.81 38.14
CA TYR A 181 -34.22 -12.45 38.46
C TYR A 181 -33.29 -12.61 37.25
N MET A 182 -33.50 -13.63 36.41
CA MET A 182 -32.76 -13.81 35.15
C MET A 182 -32.98 -12.62 34.20
N ARG A 183 -34.24 -12.14 34.03
CA ARG A 183 -34.53 -10.92 33.25
C ARG A 183 -33.90 -9.65 33.85
N LYS A 184 -33.57 -9.63 35.14
CA LYS A 184 -32.85 -8.54 35.82
C LYS A 184 -31.32 -8.74 35.87
N GLY A 185 -30.78 -9.79 35.25
CA GLY A 185 -29.34 -10.12 35.28
C GLY A 185 -28.82 -10.63 36.64
N ARG A 186 -29.69 -10.92 37.61
CA ARG A 186 -29.35 -11.43 38.94
C ARG A 186 -29.19 -12.95 38.91
N LEU A 187 -28.14 -13.41 38.23
CA LEU A 187 -27.95 -14.83 37.87
C LEU A 187 -27.79 -15.75 39.10
N ASN A 188 -27.14 -15.28 40.16
CA ASN A 188 -26.90 -16.08 41.37
C ASN A 188 -28.20 -16.33 42.14
N GLU A 189 -29.00 -15.28 42.32
CA GLU A 189 -30.30 -15.34 42.98
C GLU A 189 -31.30 -16.15 42.14
N ALA A 190 -31.25 -16.03 40.80
CA ALA A 190 -32.01 -16.87 39.90
C ALA A 190 -31.66 -18.36 40.06
N ALA A 191 -30.36 -18.70 40.14
CA ALA A 191 -29.92 -20.09 40.31
C ALA A 191 -30.31 -20.65 41.68
N GLN A 192 -30.25 -19.86 42.75
CA GLN A 192 -30.77 -20.22 44.08
C GLN A 192 -32.27 -20.50 44.03
N CYS A 193 -33.06 -19.63 43.39
CA CYS A 193 -34.51 -19.81 43.25
C CYS A 193 -34.86 -21.08 42.44
N CYS A 194 -34.14 -21.38 41.36
CA CYS A 194 -34.32 -22.63 40.61
C CYS A 194 -34.00 -23.87 41.48
N ARG A 195 -32.89 -23.86 42.23
CA ARG A 195 -32.54 -24.97 43.13
C ARG A 195 -33.59 -25.16 44.23
N GLN A 196 -34.14 -24.08 44.78
CA GLN A 196 -35.21 -24.14 45.78
C GLN A 196 -36.52 -24.69 45.18
N ALA A 197 -36.91 -24.26 43.97
CA ALA A 197 -38.05 -24.82 43.25
C ALA A 197 -37.89 -26.33 43.01
N LEU A 198 -36.69 -26.79 42.63
CA LEU A 198 -36.39 -28.20 42.38
C LEU A 198 -36.26 -29.03 43.67
N ALA A 199 -35.84 -28.43 44.79
CA ALA A 199 -35.85 -29.09 46.10
C ALA A 199 -37.29 -29.35 46.60
N LEU A 200 -38.21 -28.43 46.29
CA LEU A 200 -39.64 -28.56 46.61
C LEU A 200 -40.39 -29.49 45.63
N ASN A 201 -40.07 -29.43 44.34
CA ASN A 201 -40.63 -30.31 43.32
C ASN A 201 -39.58 -30.66 42.24
N PRO A 202 -38.92 -31.83 42.36
CA PRO A 202 -37.91 -32.29 41.40
C PRO A 202 -38.41 -32.53 39.97
N ARG A 203 -39.73 -32.51 39.73
CA ARG A 203 -40.36 -32.74 38.41
C ARG A 203 -40.68 -31.45 37.63
N LEU A 204 -40.27 -30.28 38.11
CA LEU A 204 -40.47 -29.02 37.39
C LEU A 204 -39.52 -28.89 36.19
N VAL A 205 -40.02 -29.24 34.99
CA VAL A 205 -39.28 -29.22 33.72
C VAL A 205 -38.73 -27.82 33.40
N ASP A 206 -39.54 -26.78 33.57
CA ASP A 206 -39.13 -25.39 33.35
C ASP A 206 -38.03 -24.95 34.33
N ALA A 207 -38.06 -25.42 35.59
CA ALA A 207 -37.03 -25.10 36.57
C ALA A 207 -35.68 -25.76 36.24
N HIS A 208 -35.69 -27.01 35.75
CA HIS A 208 -34.49 -27.66 35.19
C HIS A 208 -33.96 -26.91 33.96
N SER A 209 -34.83 -26.53 33.02
CA SER A 209 -34.42 -25.78 31.82
C SER A 209 -33.87 -24.39 32.15
N ASN A 210 -34.49 -23.67 33.08
CA ASN A 210 -34.02 -22.36 33.54
C ASN A 210 -32.70 -22.47 34.31
N LEU A 211 -32.54 -23.49 35.17
CA LEU A 211 -31.26 -23.76 35.82
C LEU A 211 -30.17 -24.06 34.78
N GLY A 212 -30.47 -24.87 33.76
CA GLY A 212 -29.53 -25.17 32.68
C GLY A 212 -29.06 -23.91 31.92
N ASN A 213 -29.99 -23.00 31.62
CA ASN A 213 -29.67 -21.71 30.99
C ASN A 213 -28.73 -20.86 31.87
N LEU A 214 -28.97 -20.85 33.18
CA LEU A 214 -28.15 -20.12 34.15
C LEU A 214 -26.75 -20.74 34.30
N MET A 215 -26.65 -22.07 34.40
CA MET A 215 -25.36 -22.78 34.44
C MET A 215 -24.57 -22.53 33.15
N LYS A 216 -25.24 -22.53 31.98
CA LYS A 216 -24.63 -22.19 30.70
C LYS A 216 -24.06 -20.76 30.71
N ALA A 217 -24.86 -19.78 31.16
CA ALA A 217 -24.42 -18.38 31.26
C ALA A 217 -23.26 -18.17 32.25
N GLN A 218 -23.08 -19.09 33.21
CA GLN A 218 -21.95 -19.13 34.14
C GLN A 218 -20.72 -19.91 33.62
N GLY A 219 -20.78 -20.47 32.39
CA GLY A 219 -19.72 -21.30 31.82
C GLY A 219 -19.69 -22.75 32.31
N LEU A 220 -20.65 -23.16 33.17
CA LEU A 220 -20.77 -24.51 33.72
C LEU A 220 -21.49 -25.44 32.73
N VAL A 221 -20.87 -25.66 31.56
CA VAL A 221 -21.44 -26.38 30.41
C VAL A 221 -21.92 -27.79 30.78
N GLN A 222 -21.18 -28.53 31.62
CA GLN A 222 -21.57 -29.88 32.04
C GLN A 222 -22.79 -29.87 32.97
N GLU A 223 -22.92 -28.88 33.86
CA GLU A 223 -24.10 -28.73 34.70
C GLU A 223 -25.32 -28.32 33.87
N ALA A 224 -25.14 -27.43 32.88
CA ALA A 224 -26.17 -27.09 31.92
C ALA A 224 -26.68 -28.30 31.13
N TYR A 225 -25.77 -29.13 30.62
CA TYR A 225 -26.09 -30.38 29.93
C TYR A 225 -26.93 -31.30 30.82
N ASN A 226 -26.49 -31.53 32.06
CA ASN A 226 -27.20 -32.40 33.01
C ASN A 226 -28.63 -31.88 33.29
N CYS A 227 -28.81 -30.57 33.45
CA CYS A 227 -30.11 -29.95 33.68
C CYS A 227 -31.06 -30.13 32.47
N TYR A 228 -30.58 -29.94 31.23
CA TYR A 228 -31.41 -30.16 30.03
C TYR A 228 -31.76 -31.65 29.84
N VAL A 229 -30.83 -32.56 30.14
CA VAL A 229 -31.09 -34.01 30.08
C VAL A 229 -32.13 -34.42 31.12
N GLU A 230 -32.07 -33.89 32.35
CA GLU A 230 -33.11 -34.15 33.36
C GLU A 230 -34.48 -33.59 32.97
N ALA A 231 -34.54 -32.38 32.39
CA ALA A 231 -35.77 -31.84 31.82
C ALA A 231 -36.38 -32.77 30.76
N LEU A 232 -35.56 -33.32 29.85
CA LEU A 232 -35.98 -34.27 28.83
C LEU A 232 -36.31 -35.68 29.38
N ARG A 233 -35.66 -36.10 30.48
CA ARG A 233 -35.99 -37.36 31.18
C ARG A 233 -37.36 -37.30 31.84
N ILE A 234 -37.75 -36.12 32.33
CA ILE A 234 -39.09 -35.87 32.91
C ILE A 234 -40.13 -35.69 31.80
N GLN A 235 -39.83 -34.90 30.77
CA GLN A 235 -40.73 -34.63 29.66
C GLN A 235 -39.99 -34.65 28.30
N PRO A 236 -39.95 -35.81 27.60
CA PRO A 236 -39.28 -35.93 26.30
C PRO A 236 -39.84 -35.03 25.19
N THR A 237 -41.07 -34.52 25.35
CA THR A 237 -41.72 -33.61 24.40
C THR A 237 -41.38 -32.13 24.61
N PHE A 238 -40.55 -31.78 25.59
CA PHE A 238 -40.23 -30.40 25.93
C PHE A 238 -39.21 -29.79 24.94
N ALA A 239 -39.73 -29.24 23.84
CA ALA A 239 -38.97 -28.70 22.71
C ALA A 239 -37.88 -27.66 23.09
N ILE A 240 -38.07 -26.91 24.17
CA ILE A 240 -37.11 -25.89 24.63
C ILE A 240 -35.80 -26.54 25.12
N ALA A 241 -35.87 -27.63 25.89
CA ALA A 241 -34.64 -28.33 26.33
C ALA A 241 -33.90 -28.98 25.15
N TRP A 242 -34.61 -29.51 24.15
CA TRP A 242 -33.98 -29.98 22.90
C TRP A 242 -33.22 -28.86 22.18
N SER A 243 -33.83 -27.67 22.06
CA SER A 243 -33.19 -26.49 21.44
C SER A 243 -31.97 -25.99 22.25
N ASN A 244 -32.06 -25.97 23.58
CA ASN A 244 -30.97 -25.50 24.44
C ASN A 244 -29.80 -26.50 24.45
N LEU A 245 -30.11 -27.80 24.48
CA LEU A 245 -29.13 -28.88 24.34
C LEU A 245 -28.42 -28.81 22.98
N ALA A 246 -29.17 -28.60 21.89
CA ALA A 246 -28.61 -28.40 20.55
C ALA A 246 -27.63 -27.20 20.50
N GLY A 247 -27.94 -26.13 21.23
CA GLY A 247 -27.07 -24.96 21.37
C GLY A 247 -25.73 -25.27 22.06
N LEU A 248 -25.70 -26.17 23.06
CA LEU A 248 -24.44 -26.62 23.66
C LEU A 248 -23.55 -27.39 22.66
N PHE A 249 -24.15 -28.25 21.83
CA PHE A 249 -23.40 -28.99 20.81
C PHE A 249 -22.92 -28.08 19.66
N MET A 250 -23.68 -27.04 19.31
CA MET A 250 -23.26 -26.02 18.35
C MET A 250 -22.01 -25.27 18.85
N GLU A 251 -22.00 -24.84 20.12
CA GLU A 251 -20.84 -24.17 20.74
C GLU A 251 -19.62 -25.11 20.90
N ALA A 252 -19.85 -26.40 21.10
CA ALA A 252 -18.80 -27.42 21.11
C ALA A 252 -18.30 -27.84 19.72
N GLY A 253 -18.89 -27.32 18.64
CA GLY A 253 -18.54 -27.66 17.24
C GLY A 253 -19.08 -29.01 16.74
N ASP A 254 -19.91 -29.71 17.51
CA ASP A 254 -20.59 -30.94 17.09
C ASP A 254 -21.88 -30.59 16.32
N LEU A 255 -21.68 -30.13 15.09
CA LEU A 255 -22.75 -29.70 14.20
C LEU A 255 -23.77 -30.82 13.90
N ASN A 256 -23.35 -32.09 13.95
CA ASN A 256 -24.23 -33.23 13.67
C ASN A 256 -25.23 -33.48 14.81
N ARG A 257 -24.79 -33.44 16.07
CA ARG A 257 -25.72 -33.54 17.21
C ARG A 257 -26.59 -32.30 17.35
N ALA A 258 -26.02 -31.10 17.11
CA ALA A 258 -26.79 -29.86 17.07
C ALA A 258 -27.93 -29.93 16.03
N LEU A 259 -27.62 -30.40 14.80
CA LEU A 259 -28.60 -30.60 13.73
C LEU A 259 -29.72 -31.57 14.15
N GLN A 260 -29.39 -32.70 14.77
CA GLN A 260 -30.37 -33.69 15.21
C GLN A 260 -31.32 -33.13 16.28
N TYR A 261 -30.79 -32.42 17.27
CA TYR A 261 -31.58 -31.92 18.39
C TYR A 261 -32.41 -30.69 18.03
N TYR A 262 -31.92 -29.79 17.16
CA TYR A 262 -32.78 -28.72 16.61
C TYR A 262 -33.90 -29.28 15.72
N LYS A 263 -33.67 -30.36 14.96
CA LYS A 263 -34.73 -31.05 14.20
C LYS A 263 -35.85 -31.59 15.09
N GLU A 264 -35.51 -32.23 16.20
CA GLU A 264 -36.51 -32.68 17.17
C GLU A 264 -37.22 -31.50 17.87
N ALA A 265 -36.51 -30.41 18.19
CA ALA A 265 -37.13 -29.20 18.75
C ALA A 265 -38.21 -28.59 17.83
N VAL A 266 -37.92 -28.39 16.53
CA VAL A 266 -38.90 -27.82 15.58
C VAL A 266 -40.01 -28.82 15.19
N LYS A 267 -39.76 -30.13 15.26
CA LYS A 267 -40.76 -31.19 15.09
C LYS A 267 -41.76 -31.23 16.25
N LEU A 268 -41.28 -31.05 17.48
CA LEU A 268 -42.12 -30.98 18.68
C LEU A 268 -42.86 -29.63 18.81
N LYS A 269 -42.27 -28.54 18.31
CA LYS A 269 -42.89 -27.20 18.28
C LYS A 269 -42.73 -26.54 16.89
N PRO A 270 -43.65 -26.78 15.95
CA PRO A 270 -43.57 -26.24 14.58
C PRO A 270 -43.54 -24.71 14.47
N ASN A 271 -43.99 -23.97 15.50
CA ASN A 271 -43.94 -22.50 15.55
C ASN A 271 -42.79 -21.98 16.43
N PHE A 272 -41.62 -22.63 16.40
CA PHE A 272 -40.45 -22.23 17.19
C PHE A 272 -39.43 -21.47 16.33
N SER A 273 -39.65 -20.17 16.14
CA SER A 273 -38.83 -19.30 15.29
C SER A 273 -37.34 -19.29 15.67
N ASP A 274 -37.02 -19.22 16.97
CA ASP A 274 -35.63 -19.17 17.45
C ASP A 274 -34.88 -20.49 17.19
N ALA A 275 -35.58 -21.64 17.27
CA ALA A 275 -35.03 -22.94 16.90
C ALA A 275 -34.82 -23.07 15.38
N TYR A 276 -35.69 -22.48 14.55
CA TYR A 276 -35.46 -22.41 13.11
C TYR A 276 -34.29 -21.50 12.73
N LEU A 277 -34.10 -20.35 13.39
CA LEU A 277 -32.92 -19.51 13.18
C LEU A 277 -31.64 -20.29 13.47
N ASN A 278 -31.56 -20.95 14.63
CA ASN A 278 -30.38 -21.70 15.02
C ASN A 278 -30.15 -22.97 14.17
N LEU A 279 -31.22 -23.66 13.75
CA LEU A 279 -31.14 -24.74 12.77
C LEU A 279 -30.57 -24.24 11.42
N GLY A 280 -30.95 -23.04 10.98
CA GLY A 280 -30.37 -22.39 9.81
C GLY A 280 -28.89 -22.09 9.97
N ASN A 281 -28.46 -21.62 11.15
CA ASN A 281 -27.05 -21.38 11.47
C ASN A 281 -26.23 -22.69 11.41
N VAL A 282 -26.78 -23.80 11.91
CA VAL A 282 -26.14 -25.14 11.81
C VAL A 282 -25.99 -25.59 10.36
N TYR A 283 -27.05 -25.47 9.55
CA TYR A 283 -26.98 -25.79 8.11
C TYR A 283 -26.00 -24.90 7.35
N LYS A 284 -25.88 -23.62 7.72
CA LYS A 284 -24.86 -22.73 7.16
C LYS A 284 -23.44 -23.25 7.49
N ALA A 285 -23.18 -23.58 8.76
CA ALA A 285 -21.89 -24.11 9.20
C ALA A 285 -21.53 -25.49 8.57
N LEU A 286 -22.55 -26.29 8.22
CA LEU A 286 -22.39 -27.57 7.49
C LEU A 286 -22.18 -27.40 5.98
N GLY A 287 -22.22 -26.17 5.44
CA GLY A 287 -22.06 -25.93 4.00
C GLY A 287 -23.30 -26.28 3.16
N THR A 288 -24.49 -26.34 3.77
CA THR A 288 -25.77 -26.64 3.10
C THR A 288 -26.66 -25.38 3.10
N PRO A 289 -26.40 -24.40 2.21
CA PRO A 289 -27.02 -23.07 2.30
C PRO A 289 -28.50 -23.06 1.92
N GLN A 290 -28.98 -23.99 1.09
CA GLN A 290 -30.39 -24.03 0.67
C GLN A 290 -31.31 -24.40 1.85
N GLU A 291 -30.89 -25.36 2.66
CA GLU A 291 -31.55 -25.77 3.90
C GLU A 291 -31.51 -24.64 4.94
N ALA A 292 -30.41 -23.87 5.01
CA ALA A 292 -30.32 -22.68 5.84
C ALA A 292 -31.35 -21.61 5.43
N ILE A 293 -31.44 -21.30 4.13
CA ILE A 293 -32.45 -20.37 3.57
C ILE A 293 -33.87 -20.79 3.96
N VAL A 294 -34.22 -22.08 3.78
CA VAL A 294 -35.55 -22.61 4.15
C VAL A 294 -35.82 -22.44 5.65
N CYS A 295 -34.82 -22.64 6.51
CA CYS A 295 -34.97 -22.47 7.95
C CYS A 295 -35.16 -20.99 8.34
N TYR A 296 -34.38 -20.06 7.78
CA TYR A 296 -34.58 -18.63 8.02
C TYR A 296 -35.94 -18.12 7.50
N GLN A 297 -36.37 -18.60 6.33
CA GLN A 297 -37.70 -18.28 5.79
C GLN A 297 -38.83 -18.79 6.70
N ARG A 298 -38.70 -19.99 7.28
CA ARG A 298 -39.66 -20.49 8.29
C ARG A 298 -39.64 -19.68 9.58
N ALA A 299 -38.45 -19.27 10.05
CA ALA A 299 -38.34 -18.37 11.20
C ALA A 299 -39.08 -17.03 10.96
N LEU A 300 -38.95 -16.47 9.74
CA LEU A 300 -39.63 -15.24 9.31
C LEU A 300 -41.13 -15.42 9.05
N GLN A 301 -41.60 -16.60 8.62
CA GLN A 301 -43.03 -16.91 8.53
C GLN A 301 -43.70 -16.93 9.91
N VAL A 302 -42.99 -17.39 10.95
CA VAL A 302 -43.48 -17.43 12.34
C VAL A 302 -43.32 -16.08 13.04
N ARG A 303 -42.24 -15.34 12.78
CA ARG A 303 -41.94 -14.01 13.35
C ARG A 303 -41.47 -13.05 12.22
N PRO A 304 -42.39 -12.30 11.58
CA PRO A 304 -42.06 -11.43 10.43
C PRO A 304 -41.13 -10.26 10.72
N ASP A 305 -41.03 -9.84 11.98
CA ASP A 305 -40.22 -8.74 12.51
C ASP A 305 -38.82 -9.17 12.98
N TYR A 306 -38.36 -10.37 12.59
CA TYR A 306 -37.14 -10.97 13.14
C TYR A 306 -35.86 -10.51 12.42
N ALA A 307 -35.30 -9.37 12.84
CA ALA A 307 -34.11 -8.74 12.26
C ALA A 307 -32.93 -9.70 12.04
N MET A 308 -32.57 -10.52 13.04
CA MET A 308 -31.49 -11.51 12.93
C MET A 308 -31.72 -12.56 11.84
N ALA A 309 -32.96 -13.00 11.61
CA ALA A 309 -33.28 -13.95 10.55
C ALA A 309 -33.11 -13.32 9.15
N PHE A 310 -33.47 -12.05 8.99
CA PHE A 310 -33.17 -11.30 7.76
C PHE A 310 -31.66 -11.11 7.55
N GLY A 311 -30.91 -10.77 8.61
CA GLY A 311 -29.45 -10.60 8.54
C GLY A 311 -28.71 -11.89 8.15
N ASN A 312 -29.07 -13.02 8.77
CA ASN A 312 -28.44 -14.31 8.47
C ASN A 312 -28.84 -14.83 7.08
N LEU A 313 -30.09 -14.60 6.65
CA LEU A 313 -30.54 -14.88 5.28
C LEU A 313 -29.79 -14.04 4.24
N ALA A 314 -29.59 -12.75 4.51
CA ALA A 314 -28.82 -11.85 3.66
C ALA A 314 -27.35 -12.29 3.54
N SER A 315 -26.74 -12.76 4.63
CA SER A 315 -25.38 -13.29 4.64
C SER A 315 -25.23 -14.54 3.76
N VAL A 316 -26.20 -15.46 3.75
CA VAL A 316 -26.16 -16.61 2.85
C VAL A 316 -26.34 -16.20 1.38
N TYR A 317 -27.21 -15.23 1.07
CA TYR A 317 -27.33 -14.71 -0.30
C TYR A 317 -26.05 -14.00 -0.77
N TYR A 318 -25.36 -13.28 0.12
CA TYR A 318 -24.08 -12.64 -0.19
C TYR A 318 -22.99 -13.67 -0.51
N GLU A 319 -22.88 -14.73 0.30
CA GLU A 319 -21.94 -15.84 0.06
C GLU A 319 -22.25 -16.63 -1.22
N GLN A 320 -23.52 -16.66 -1.66
CA GLN A 320 -23.94 -17.23 -2.95
C GLN A 320 -23.72 -16.29 -4.16
N GLY A 321 -23.23 -15.06 -3.96
CA GLY A 321 -23.10 -14.07 -5.04
C GLY A 321 -24.43 -13.46 -5.52
N ASN A 322 -25.50 -13.55 -4.73
CA ASN A 322 -26.79 -12.95 -5.02
C ASN A 322 -26.92 -11.58 -4.31
N MET A 323 -26.14 -10.60 -4.79
CA MET A 323 -25.98 -9.29 -4.14
C MET A 323 -27.31 -8.54 -3.92
N GLU A 324 -28.22 -8.53 -4.89
CA GLU A 324 -29.50 -7.81 -4.74
C GLU A 324 -30.39 -8.43 -3.66
N MET A 325 -30.42 -9.77 -3.54
CA MET A 325 -31.14 -10.43 -2.44
C MET A 325 -30.47 -10.21 -1.08
N ALA A 326 -29.13 -10.12 -1.03
CA ALA A 326 -28.42 -9.75 0.18
C ALA A 326 -28.78 -8.31 0.61
N ILE A 327 -28.67 -7.34 -0.31
CA ILE A 327 -28.99 -5.92 -0.09
C ILE A 327 -30.44 -5.75 0.40
N LEU A 328 -31.41 -6.42 -0.25
CA LEU A 328 -32.82 -6.39 0.14
C LEU A 328 -33.04 -6.91 1.56
N ASN A 329 -32.45 -8.04 1.92
CA ASN A 329 -32.66 -8.64 3.24
C ASN A 329 -31.90 -7.90 4.35
N TYR A 330 -30.71 -7.35 4.10
CA TYR A 330 -30.06 -6.46 5.09
C TYR A 330 -30.86 -5.18 5.33
N ARG A 331 -31.44 -4.56 4.28
CA ARG A 331 -32.35 -3.40 4.45
C ARG A 331 -33.59 -3.75 5.27
N ARG A 332 -34.15 -4.95 5.11
CA ARG A 332 -35.25 -5.45 5.96
C ARG A 332 -34.79 -5.67 7.41
N ALA A 333 -33.61 -6.25 7.63
CA ALA A 333 -33.04 -6.41 8.96
C ALA A 333 -32.93 -5.07 9.70
N ILE A 334 -32.42 -4.03 9.03
CA ILE A 334 -32.32 -2.65 9.55
C ILE A 334 -33.70 -2.00 9.76
N THR A 335 -34.70 -2.37 8.95
CA THR A 335 -36.08 -1.87 9.11
C THR A 335 -36.76 -2.48 10.34
N CYS A 336 -36.44 -3.74 10.67
CA CYS A 336 -36.92 -4.41 11.88
C CYS A 336 -36.16 -3.96 13.14
N ASP A 337 -34.85 -3.70 13.01
CA ASP A 337 -34.00 -3.19 14.09
C ASP A 337 -33.01 -2.14 13.55
N ALA A 338 -33.32 -0.87 13.79
CA ALA A 338 -32.49 0.27 13.38
C ALA A 338 -31.15 0.36 14.15
N GLY A 339 -30.96 -0.43 15.22
CA GLY A 339 -29.72 -0.55 15.97
C GLY A 339 -28.79 -1.67 15.48
N PHE A 340 -29.17 -2.44 14.45
CA PHE A 340 -28.45 -3.65 14.05
C PHE A 340 -27.13 -3.35 13.30
N LEU A 341 -26.06 -3.13 14.07
CA LEU A 341 -24.70 -2.77 13.64
C LEU A 341 -24.13 -3.67 12.52
N GLU A 342 -24.23 -4.99 12.70
CA GLU A 342 -23.69 -5.96 11.75
C GLU A 342 -24.43 -5.90 10.40
N ALA A 343 -25.73 -5.60 10.40
CA ALA A 343 -26.49 -5.43 9.18
C ALA A 343 -26.04 -4.18 8.40
N TYR A 344 -25.72 -3.06 9.07
CA TYR A 344 -25.13 -1.89 8.40
C TYR A 344 -23.75 -2.19 7.82
N ASN A 345 -22.86 -2.83 8.58
CA ASN A 345 -21.52 -3.19 8.10
C ASN A 345 -21.58 -4.14 6.89
N ASN A 346 -22.42 -5.18 6.97
CA ASN A 346 -22.51 -6.19 5.93
C ASN A 346 -23.31 -5.72 4.70
N LEU A 347 -24.28 -4.82 4.88
CA LEU A 347 -24.90 -4.07 3.76
C LEU A 347 -23.85 -3.21 3.05
N GLY A 348 -22.94 -2.57 3.80
CA GLY A 348 -21.81 -1.85 3.25
C GLY A 348 -20.91 -2.72 2.36
N ASN A 349 -20.58 -3.94 2.82
CA ASN A 349 -19.82 -4.91 2.01
C ASN A 349 -20.57 -5.27 0.71
N ALA A 350 -21.85 -5.67 0.83
CA ALA A 350 -22.67 -6.06 -0.32
C ALA A 350 -22.87 -4.93 -1.34
N LEU A 351 -23.01 -3.69 -0.88
CA LEU A 351 -23.09 -2.50 -1.74
C LEU A 351 -21.76 -2.19 -2.42
N LYS A 352 -20.62 -2.32 -1.72
CA LYS A 352 -19.30 -2.14 -2.32
C LYS A 352 -19.09 -3.13 -3.47
N ASP A 353 -19.36 -4.42 -3.24
CA ASP A 353 -19.15 -5.47 -4.24
C ASP A 353 -20.13 -5.37 -5.41
N ALA A 354 -21.32 -4.79 -5.20
CA ALA A 354 -22.26 -4.39 -6.25
C ALA A 354 -21.88 -3.07 -6.97
N GLY A 355 -20.73 -2.46 -6.67
CA GLY A 355 -20.25 -1.21 -7.27
C GLY A 355 -20.90 0.07 -6.74
N ARG A 356 -21.76 -0.01 -5.72
CA ARG A 356 -22.57 1.08 -5.15
C ARG A 356 -21.84 1.74 -3.97
N VAL A 357 -20.63 2.22 -4.24
CA VAL A 357 -19.65 2.63 -3.21
C VAL A 357 -20.14 3.77 -2.31
N GLU A 358 -20.87 4.76 -2.85
CA GLU A 358 -21.41 5.88 -2.04
C GLU A 358 -22.45 5.41 -1.00
N GLU A 359 -23.33 4.47 -1.39
CA GLU A 359 -24.28 3.86 -0.45
C GLU A 359 -23.55 3.00 0.59
N ALA A 360 -22.44 2.34 0.22
CA ALA A 360 -21.60 1.60 1.15
C ALA A 360 -20.95 2.51 2.20
N ILE A 361 -20.39 3.66 1.78
CA ILE A 361 -19.85 4.69 2.70
C ILE A 361 -20.93 5.19 3.66
N HIS A 362 -22.16 5.42 3.18
CA HIS A 362 -23.27 5.79 4.05
C HIS A 362 -23.54 4.70 5.10
N CYS A 363 -23.59 3.42 4.71
CA CYS A 363 -23.82 2.30 5.64
C CYS A 363 -22.71 2.18 6.69
N TYR A 364 -21.43 2.30 6.31
CA TYR A 364 -20.33 2.31 7.28
C TYR A 364 -20.41 3.52 8.23
N ARG A 365 -20.80 4.71 7.73
CA ARG A 365 -21.00 5.90 8.59
C ARG A 365 -22.16 5.73 9.57
N GLN A 366 -23.24 5.03 9.21
CA GLN A 366 -24.32 4.70 10.15
C GLN A 366 -23.89 3.64 11.17
N CYS A 367 -23.12 2.63 10.77
CA CYS A 367 -22.50 1.70 11.70
C CYS A 367 -21.61 2.43 12.73
N LEU A 368 -20.86 3.45 12.28
CA LEU A 368 -19.97 4.25 13.13
C LEU A 368 -20.69 5.37 13.93
N SER A 369 -21.89 5.79 13.55
CA SER A 369 -22.71 6.70 14.38
C SER A 369 -23.33 5.96 15.56
N LEU A 370 -23.72 4.70 15.34
CA LEU A 370 -24.22 3.79 16.38
C LEU A 370 -23.09 3.27 17.28
N GLN A 371 -21.95 2.85 16.70
CA GLN A 371 -20.75 2.45 17.44
C GLN A 371 -19.47 3.05 16.83
N PRO A 372 -18.97 4.19 17.35
CA PRO A 372 -17.75 4.84 16.85
C PRO A 372 -16.47 3.97 16.91
N SER A 373 -16.48 2.91 17.72
CA SER A 373 -15.37 1.97 17.91
C SER A 373 -15.48 0.68 17.08
N HIS A 374 -16.37 0.60 16.09
CA HIS A 374 -16.59 -0.63 15.31
C HIS A 374 -15.44 -0.89 14.30
N PRO A 375 -14.56 -1.90 14.52
CA PRO A 375 -13.28 -1.96 13.82
C PRO A 375 -13.37 -2.42 12.35
N GLN A 376 -14.36 -3.26 12.00
CA GLN A 376 -14.56 -3.69 10.61
C GLN A 376 -15.04 -2.52 9.74
N ALA A 377 -15.95 -1.69 10.26
CA ALA A 377 -16.46 -0.52 9.53
C ALA A 377 -15.37 0.54 9.33
N LEU A 378 -14.53 0.79 10.35
CA LEU A 378 -13.34 1.64 10.22
C LEU A 378 -12.36 1.08 9.16
N THR A 379 -12.06 -0.23 9.20
CA THR A 379 -11.16 -0.86 8.24
C THR A 379 -11.69 -0.77 6.80
N ASN A 380 -12.97 -1.07 6.60
CA ASN A 380 -13.61 -1.06 5.29
C ASN A 380 -13.71 0.35 4.69
N LEU A 381 -14.04 1.35 5.51
CA LEU A 381 -14.03 2.75 5.11
C LEU A 381 -12.60 3.21 4.76
N GLY A 382 -11.60 2.78 5.55
CA GLY A 382 -10.18 3.02 5.27
C GLY A 382 -9.72 2.40 3.95
N ASN A 383 -10.19 1.18 3.62
CA ASN A 383 -9.91 0.52 2.34
C ASN A 383 -10.50 1.31 1.15
N ILE A 384 -11.73 1.82 1.25
CA ILE A 384 -12.34 2.66 0.20
C ILE A 384 -11.56 3.97 0.03
N TYR A 385 -11.19 4.64 1.12
CA TYR A 385 -10.36 5.84 1.04
C TYR A 385 -8.96 5.56 0.48
N MET A 386 -8.41 4.36 0.68
CA MET A 386 -7.17 3.93 0.05
C MET A 386 -7.33 3.74 -1.47
N GLU A 387 -8.40 3.09 -1.91
CA GLU A 387 -8.77 2.91 -3.33
C GLU A 387 -8.99 4.26 -4.04
N TRP A 388 -9.56 5.25 -3.34
CA TRP A 388 -9.74 6.62 -3.82
C TRP A 388 -8.51 7.53 -3.67
N ASN A 389 -7.35 6.97 -3.28
CA ASN A 389 -6.10 7.72 -3.06
C ASN A 389 -6.21 8.83 -1.97
N MET A 390 -7.23 8.77 -1.10
CA MET A 390 -7.44 9.67 0.05
C MET A 390 -6.60 9.23 1.27
N MET A 391 -5.28 9.20 1.09
CA MET A 391 -4.30 8.62 2.02
C MET A 391 -4.47 9.05 3.48
N SER A 392 -4.70 10.35 3.73
CA SER A 392 -4.86 10.89 5.08
C SER A 392 -6.12 10.36 5.79
N ALA A 393 -7.23 10.24 5.08
CA ALA A 393 -8.48 9.69 5.61
C ALA A 393 -8.37 8.18 5.84
N ALA A 394 -7.72 7.45 4.92
CA ALA A 394 -7.42 6.02 5.08
C ALA A 394 -6.54 5.77 6.32
N ALA A 395 -5.45 6.52 6.48
CA ALA A 395 -4.57 6.42 7.64
C ALA A 395 -5.27 6.72 8.97
N GLN A 396 -6.17 7.70 9.01
CA GLN A 396 -7.00 7.98 10.19
C GLN A 396 -7.91 6.78 10.54
N CYS A 397 -8.56 6.18 9.54
CA CYS A 397 -9.42 5.01 9.74
C CYS A 397 -8.64 3.78 10.26
N TYR A 398 -7.45 3.50 9.70
CA TYR A 398 -6.60 2.41 10.21
C TYR A 398 -6.07 2.67 11.62
N LYS A 399 -5.67 3.91 11.94
CA LYS A 399 -5.25 4.29 13.30
C LYS A 399 -6.39 4.16 14.31
N ALA A 400 -7.60 4.61 13.95
CA ALA A 400 -8.79 4.45 14.77
C ALA A 400 -9.11 2.97 15.02
N THR A 401 -8.99 2.12 13.98
CA THR A 401 -9.13 0.66 14.12
C THR A 401 -8.13 0.10 15.14
N LEU A 402 -6.85 0.43 15.01
CA LEU A 402 -5.78 -0.08 15.88
C LEU A 402 -5.84 0.47 17.32
N ALA A 403 -6.59 1.54 17.57
CA ALA A 403 -6.83 2.06 18.91
C ALA A 403 -7.94 1.29 19.66
N VAL A 404 -8.82 0.57 18.95
CA VAL A 404 -9.99 -0.11 19.53
C VAL A 404 -9.92 -1.64 19.43
N THR A 405 -9.02 -2.19 18.62
CA THR A 405 -8.79 -3.64 18.54
C THR A 405 -7.32 -3.99 18.40
N THR A 406 -6.94 -5.20 18.83
CA THR A 406 -5.58 -5.73 18.76
C THR A 406 -5.57 -7.05 17.99
N GLY A 407 -4.42 -7.43 17.42
CA GLY A 407 -4.28 -8.69 16.68
C GLY A 407 -4.73 -8.65 15.21
N LEU A 408 -5.13 -7.50 14.66
CA LEU A 408 -5.37 -7.34 13.22
C LEU A 408 -4.10 -6.89 12.49
N SER A 409 -3.58 -7.73 11.59
CA SER A 409 -2.40 -7.41 10.77
C SER A 409 -2.71 -6.51 9.56
N ALA A 410 -3.91 -6.63 8.96
CA ALA A 410 -4.26 -5.89 7.75
C ALA A 410 -4.22 -4.34 7.89
N PRO A 411 -4.72 -3.72 8.97
CA PRO A 411 -4.60 -2.27 9.16
C PRO A 411 -3.14 -1.81 9.29
N PHE A 412 -2.27 -2.59 9.95
CA PHE A 412 -0.84 -2.30 10.00
C PHE A 412 -0.19 -2.39 8.60
N ASN A 413 -0.51 -3.44 7.82
CA ASN A 413 0.02 -3.57 6.46
C ASN A 413 -0.39 -2.38 5.56
N ASN A 414 -1.67 -1.98 5.60
CA ASN A 414 -2.16 -0.87 4.78
C ASN A 414 -1.60 0.48 5.25
N LEU A 415 -1.46 0.69 6.56
CA LEU A 415 -0.80 1.88 7.11
C LEU A 415 0.71 1.91 6.76
N ALA A 416 1.38 0.75 6.72
CA ALA A 416 2.77 0.65 6.27
C ALA A 416 2.95 1.04 4.80
N ILE A 417 2.00 0.67 3.93
CA ILE A 417 1.98 1.09 2.52
C ILE A 417 1.83 2.61 2.40
N ILE A 418 0.93 3.23 3.19
CA ILE A 418 0.76 4.69 3.20
C ILE A 418 2.04 5.38 3.67
N TYR A 419 2.61 4.96 4.80
CA TYR A 419 3.86 5.56 5.31
C TYR A 419 5.03 5.41 4.34
N LYS A 420 5.16 4.24 3.70
CA LYS A 420 6.15 4.01 2.64
C LYS A 420 5.97 4.98 1.47
N GLN A 421 4.75 5.19 1.00
CA GLN A 421 4.44 6.16 -0.07
C GLN A 421 4.69 7.61 0.33
N GLN A 422 4.60 7.94 1.62
CA GLN A 422 4.95 9.24 2.20
C GLN A 422 6.47 9.41 2.43
N GLY A 423 7.29 8.40 2.12
CA GLY A 423 8.73 8.40 2.42
C GLY A 423 9.05 8.16 3.91
N ASN A 424 8.04 7.87 4.73
CA ASN A 424 8.21 7.59 6.16
C ASN A 424 8.53 6.10 6.40
N TYR A 425 9.75 5.72 6.03
CA TYR A 425 10.19 4.32 6.05
C TYR A 425 10.32 3.71 7.46
N VAL A 426 10.58 4.53 8.48
CA VAL A 426 10.74 4.05 9.87
C VAL A 426 9.39 3.58 10.41
N GLU A 427 8.34 4.39 10.26
CA GLU A 427 6.99 4.04 10.67
C GLU A 427 6.41 2.89 9.82
N ALA A 428 6.76 2.81 8.53
CA ALA A 428 6.42 1.67 7.68
C ALA A 428 7.04 0.36 8.20
N ILE A 429 8.34 0.35 8.52
CA ILE A 429 9.04 -0.80 9.11
C ILE A 429 8.44 -1.17 10.47
N SER A 430 8.09 -0.18 11.30
CA SER A 430 7.40 -0.40 12.59
C SER A 430 6.07 -1.11 12.41
N CYS A 431 5.25 -0.68 11.44
CA CYS A 431 3.99 -1.34 11.12
C CYS A 431 4.20 -2.78 10.60
N TYR A 432 5.19 -3.04 9.74
CA TYR A 432 5.51 -4.41 9.33
C TYR A 432 6.06 -5.29 10.47
N ASN A 433 6.75 -4.71 11.46
CA ASN A 433 7.15 -5.45 12.66
C ASN A 433 5.92 -5.92 13.45
N GLU A 434 4.89 -5.08 13.57
CA GLU A 434 3.61 -5.47 14.20
C GLU A 434 2.85 -6.52 13.39
N VAL A 435 2.82 -6.44 12.05
CA VAL A 435 2.31 -7.51 11.17
C VAL A 435 2.99 -8.84 11.51
N LEU A 436 4.32 -8.84 11.63
CA LEU A 436 5.12 -10.05 11.88
C LEU A 436 5.15 -10.50 13.36
N ARG A 437 4.71 -9.64 14.28
CA ARG A 437 4.46 -9.98 15.69
C ARG A 437 3.11 -10.68 15.85
N ILE A 438 2.11 -10.27 15.06
CA ILE A 438 0.77 -10.86 15.00
C ILE A 438 0.81 -12.19 14.23
N ASP A 439 1.42 -12.20 13.05
CA ASP A 439 1.61 -13.39 12.21
C ASP A 439 3.09 -13.55 11.81
N PRO A 440 3.87 -14.35 12.56
CA PRO A 440 5.27 -14.65 12.22
C PRO A 440 5.49 -15.44 10.93
N MET A 441 4.41 -15.89 10.27
CA MET A 441 4.38 -16.63 9.00
C MET A 441 3.84 -15.79 7.83
N ALA A 442 3.57 -14.49 8.03
CA ALA A 442 3.15 -13.57 6.97
C ALA A 442 4.27 -13.31 5.95
N ALA A 443 4.44 -14.22 4.99
CA ALA A 443 5.45 -14.15 3.93
C ALA A 443 5.36 -12.85 3.10
N ASP A 444 4.14 -12.37 2.85
CA ASP A 444 3.89 -11.10 2.14
C ASP A 444 4.34 -9.89 2.98
N GLY A 445 4.17 -9.96 4.31
CA GLY A 445 4.68 -8.96 5.25
C GLY A 445 6.21 -8.91 5.29
N LEU A 446 6.88 -10.06 5.23
CA LEU A 446 8.34 -10.15 5.09
C LEU A 446 8.80 -9.55 3.75
N VAL A 447 8.16 -9.89 2.62
CA VAL A 447 8.52 -9.30 1.32
C VAL A 447 8.32 -7.78 1.32
N ASN A 448 7.23 -7.28 1.89
CA ASN A 448 6.96 -5.84 1.96
C ASN A 448 7.94 -5.08 2.87
N ARG A 449 8.32 -5.66 4.02
CA ARG A 449 9.37 -5.10 4.88
C ARG A 449 10.75 -5.15 4.22
N GLY A 450 11.09 -6.26 3.57
CA GLY A 450 12.31 -6.42 2.79
C GLY A 450 12.42 -5.38 1.66
N ASN A 451 11.33 -5.13 0.93
CA ASN A 451 11.26 -4.06 -0.08
C ASN A 451 11.54 -2.68 0.54
N THR A 452 11.00 -2.41 1.73
CA THR A 452 11.22 -1.15 2.45
C THR A 452 12.67 -1.03 2.94
N TYR A 453 13.28 -2.10 3.47
CA TYR A 453 14.70 -2.14 3.82
C TYR A 453 15.60 -1.89 2.60
N LYS A 454 15.27 -2.50 1.46
CA LYS A 454 16.01 -2.34 0.21
C LYS A 454 16.01 -0.90 -0.28
N GLU A 455 14.87 -0.23 -0.23
CA GLU A 455 14.72 1.18 -0.64
C GLU A 455 15.57 2.14 0.21
N ILE A 456 15.69 1.89 1.52
CA ILE A 456 16.58 2.66 2.42
C ILE A 456 18.03 2.15 2.44
N GLY A 457 18.43 1.28 1.50
CA GLY A 457 19.80 0.78 1.37
C GLY A 457 20.22 -0.31 2.38
N ARG A 458 19.31 -0.78 3.23
CA ARG A 458 19.53 -1.89 4.19
C ARG A 458 19.38 -3.25 3.51
N VAL A 459 20.25 -3.48 2.51
CA VAL A 459 20.15 -4.64 1.59
C VAL A 459 20.31 -5.98 2.32
N ASN A 460 21.13 -6.05 3.38
CA ASN A 460 21.35 -7.29 4.12
C ASN A 460 20.07 -7.75 4.85
N GLU A 461 19.35 -6.83 5.49
CA GLU A 461 18.07 -7.10 6.15
C GLU A 461 16.98 -7.44 5.12
N ALA A 462 16.99 -6.80 3.95
CA ALA A 462 16.12 -7.19 2.84
C ALA A 462 16.36 -8.64 2.40
N VAL A 463 17.62 -9.04 2.20
CA VAL A 463 18.00 -10.42 1.86
C VAL A 463 17.51 -11.42 2.93
N GLN A 464 17.66 -11.09 4.22
CA GLN A 464 17.16 -11.94 5.32
C GLN A 464 15.64 -12.12 5.27
N ASP A 465 14.89 -11.03 5.07
CA ASP A 465 13.43 -11.07 4.98
C ASP A 465 12.94 -11.87 3.76
N TYR A 466 13.56 -11.70 2.59
CA TYR A 466 13.19 -12.48 1.40
C TYR A 466 13.53 -13.97 1.56
N MET A 467 14.70 -14.31 2.11
CA MET A 467 15.04 -15.71 2.39
C MET A 467 14.06 -16.35 3.38
N ARG A 468 13.62 -15.61 4.40
CA ARG A 468 12.60 -16.09 5.35
C ARG A 468 11.24 -16.26 4.68
N ALA A 469 10.83 -15.32 3.82
CA ALA A 469 9.59 -15.45 3.03
C ALA A 469 9.61 -16.70 2.13
N ILE A 470 10.75 -16.95 1.45
CA ILE A 470 10.96 -18.17 0.66
C ILE A 470 10.93 -19.43 1.52
N SER A 471 11.49 -19.41 2.74
CA SER A 471 11.46 -20.58 3.64
C SER A 471 10.04 -20.95 4.09
N ILE A 472 9.14 -19.96 4.21
CA ILE A 472 7.74 -20.14 4.58
C ILE A 472 6.90 -20.54 3.35
N ARG A 473 7.14 -19.88 2.20
CA ARG A 473 6.40 -20.09 0.95
C ARG A 473 7.37 -20.26 -0.23
N PRO A 474 7.96 -21.46 -0.45
CA PRO A 474 9.01 -21.68 -1.47
C PRO A 474 8.59 -21.36 -2.91
N ALA A 475 7.29 -21.43 -3.21
CA ALA A 475 6.73 -21.15 -4.53
C ALA A 475 6.47 -19.65 -4.81
N MET A 476 6.82 -18.74 -3.90
CA MET A 476 6.58 -17.30 -4.05
C MET A 476 7.58 -16.65 -5.01
N ALA A 477 7.23 -16.56 -6.30
CA ALA A 477 8.08 -16.03 -7.36
C ALA A 477 8.57 -14.59 -7.07
N GLU A 478 7.74 -13.74 -6.47
CA GLU A 478 8.06 -12.37 -6.05
C GLU A 478 9.23 -12.35 -5.06
N ALA A 479 9.25 -13.25 -4.09
CA ALA A 479 10.30 -13.29 -3.08
C ALA A 479 11.64 -13.69 -3.71
N HIS A 480 11.65 -14.63 -4.66
CA HIS A 480 12.86 -14.99 -5.44
C HIS A 480 13.34 -13.85 -6.34
N ALA A 481 12.45 -13.12 -7.01
CA ALA A 481 12.83 -11.99 -7.86
C ALA A 481 13.33 -10.78 -7.05
N ASN A 482 12.74 -10.51 -5.88
CA ASN A 482 13.18 -9.44 -4.99
C ASN A 482 14.52 -9.80 -4.31
N LEU A 483 14.70 -11.06 -3.90
CA LEU A 483 16.00 -11.59 -3.44
C LEU A 483 17.07 -11.47 -4.53
N ALA A 484 16.75 -11.82 -5.77
CA ALA A 484 17.66 -11.66 -6.91
C ALA A 484 18.08 -10.20 -7.10
N SER A 485 17.12 -9.27 -6.99
CA SER A 485 17.37 -7.83 -7.09
C SER A 485 18.25 -7.32 -5.95
N ALA A 486 18.06 -7.80 -4.71
CA ALA A 486 18.92 -7.47 -3.58
C ALA A 486 20.34 -8.04 -3.72
N TYR A 487 20.49 -9.28 -4.23
CA TYR A 487 21.81 -9.84 -4.55
C TYR A 487 22.53 -9.05 -5.64
N LYS A 488 21.81 -8.57 -6.67
CA LYS A 488 22.38 -7.68 -7.70
C LYS A 488 22.91 -6.40 -7.07
N ASP A 489 22.12 -5.76 -6.22
CA ASP A 489 22.49 -4.50 -5.55
C ASP A 489 23.64 -4.68 -4.54
N SER A 490 23.79 -5.88 -3.95
CA SER A 490 24.93 -6.24 -3.10
C SER A 490 26.17 -6.73 -3.88
N GLY A 491 26.13 -6.76 -5.22
CA GLY A 491 27.21 -7.23 -6.08
C GLY A 491 27.36 -8.76 -6.20
N ASN A 492 26.47 -9.56 -5.60
CA ASN A 492 26.48 -11.02 -5.72
C ASN A 492 25.71 -11.47 -6.98
N VAL A 493 26.29 -11.18 -8.14
CA VAL A 493 25.59 -11.27 -9.44
C VAL A 493 25.21 -12.72 -9.82
N GLU A 494 26.03 -13.72 -9.47
CA GLU A 494 25.68 -15.13 -9.75
C GLU A 494 24.48 -15.61 -8.91
N ALA A 495 24.41 -15.21 -7.63
CA ALA A 495 23.24 -15.50 -6.80
C ALA A 495 21.98 -14.79 -7.32
N ALA A 496 22.12 -13.58 -7.88
CA ALA A 496 21.04 -12.88 -8.57
C ALA A 496 20.55 -13.66 -9.80
N ILE A 497 21.44 -14.10 -10.70
CA ILE A 497 21.10 -14.89 -11.89
C ILE A 497 20.37 -16.18 -11.49
N LYS A 498 20.86 -16.91 -10.49
CA LYS A 498 20.22 -18.13 -9.97
C LYS A 498 18.81 -17.84 -9.44
N SER A 499 18.64 -16.78 -8.67
CA SER A 499 17.37 -16.42 -8.04
C SER A 499 16.34 -15.90 -9.06
N TYR A 500 16.75 -15.13 -10.07
CA TYR A 500 15.87 -14.77 -11.19
C TYR A 500 15.43 -15.99 -12.00
N ARG A 501 16.35 -16.92 -12.30
CA ARG A 501 16.00 -18.19 -12.97
C ARG A 501 15.00 -19.00 -12.12
N GLN A 502 15.15 -19.03 -10.80
CA GLN A 502 14.18 -19.66 -9.89
C GLN A 502 12.80 -18.98 -9.92
N ALA A 503 12.74 -17.64 -9.91
CA ALA A 503 11.49 -16.89 -10.04
C ALA A 503 10.77 -17.23 -11.37
N LEU A 504 11.51 -17.31 -12.47
CA LEU A 504 10.97 -17.62 -13.81
C LEU A 504 10.55 -19.09 -13.98
N MET A 505 11.15 -20.03 -13.24
CA MET A 505 10.66 -21.41 -13.17
C MET A 505 9.34 -21.54 -12.40
N LEU A 506 9.10 -20.65 -11.42
CA LEU A 506 7.85 -20.63 -10.64
C LEU A 506 6.73 -19.87 -11.36
N ARG A 507 7.07 -18.77 -12.06
CA ARG A 507 6.16 -18.02 -12.95
C ARG A 507 6.92 -17.59 -14.20
N SER A 508 6.58 -18.21 -15.34
CA SER A 508 7.21 -17.92 -16.63
C SER A 508 6.83 -16.55 -17.20
N ASP A 509 5.56 -16.14 -17.10
CA ASP A 509 5.12 -14.79 -17.46
C ASP A 509 5.37 -13.83 -16.28
N PHE A 510 6.62 -13.40 -16.12
CA PHE A 510 7.03 -12.45 -15.08
C PHE A 510 7.94 -11.36 -15.67
N PRO A 511 7.36 -10.32 -16.33
CA PRO A 511 8.09 -9.26 -17.03
C PRO A 511 9.28 -8.65 -16.26
N GLU A 512 9.10 -8.35 -14.97
CA GLU A 512 10.14 -7.74 -14.13
C GLU A 512 11.33 -8.70 -13.94
N ALA A 513 11.07 -9.99 -13.76
CA ALA A 513 12.13 -10.99 -13.60
C ALA A 513 12.85 -11.25 -14.94
N THR A 514 12.13 -11.34 -16.06
CA THR A 514 12.73 -11.51 -17.40
C THR A 514 13.62 -10.33 -17.78
N CYS A 515 13.12 -9.10 -17.64
CA CYS A 515 13.85 -7.88 -17.98
C CYS A 515 15.08 -7.65 -17.07
N ASN A 516 14.97 -7.93 -15.76
CA ASN A 516 16.11 -7.82 -14.86
C ASN A 516 17.11 -8.98 -15.04
N LEU A 517 16.68 -10.19 -15.39
CA LEU A 517 17.59 -11.28 -15.75
C LEU A 517 18.41 -10.90 -16.99
N LEU A 518 17.76 -10.44 -18.06
CA LEU A 518 18.46 -10.00 -19.28
C LEU A 518 19.52 -8.93 -18.97
N HIS A 519 19.15 -7.92 -18.19
CA HIS A 519 20.08 -6.88 -17.75
C HIS A 519 21.28 -7.47 -16.98
N THR A 520 21.01 -8.39 -16.06
CA THR A 520 22.03 -9.01 -15.21
C THR A 520 23.00 -9.88 -16.02
N LEU A 521 22.49 -10.62 -17.02
CA LEU A 521 23.30 -11.41 -17.96
C LEU A 521 24.17 -10.49 -18.85
N GLN A 522 23.59 -9.41 -19.39
CA GLN A 522 24.32 -8.40 -20.17
C GLN A 522 25.45 -7.75 -19.34
N CYS A 523 25.24 -7.48 -18.04
CA CYS A 523 26.28 -6.97 -17.15
C CYS A 523 27.47 -7.92 -16.94
N VAL A 524 27.29 -9.24 -17.05
CA VAL A 524 28.38 -10.21 -16.87
C VAL A 524 28.89 -10.78 -18.20
N CYS A 525 28.46 -10.25 -19.35
CA CYS A 525 28.76 -10.83 -20.67
C CYS A 525 28.35 -12.31 -20.78
N ASP A 526 27.23 -12.69 -20.15
CA ASP A 526 26.54 -13.95 -20.43
C ASP A 526 25.65 -13.72 -21.65
N TRP A 527 26.15 -14.12 -22.82
CA TRP A 527 25.51 -13.90 -24.11
C TRP A 527 24.75 -15.13 -24.62
N ASP A 528 24.62 -16.18 -23.80
CA ASP A 528 23.85 -17.37 -24.13
C ASP A 528 22.39 -16.99 -24.41
N LYS A 529 21.93 -17.27 -25.64
CA LYS A 529 20.56 -16.97 -26.12
C LYS A 529 20.21 -15.47 -26.10
N ARG A 530 21.21 -14.57 -26.08
CA ARG A 530 21.05 -13.11 -26.01
C ARG A 530 19.98 -12.57 -26.97
N GLU A 531 20.06 -12.92 -28.25
CA GLU A 531 19.10 -12.48 -29.28
C GLU A 531 17.65 -12.82 -28.92
N LYS A 532 17.40 -14.10 -28.60
CA LYS A 532 16.06 -14.57 -28.18
C LYS A 532 15.53 -13.79 -26.99
N MET A 533 16.38 -13.53 -25.98
CA MET A 533 15.97 -12.76 -24.80
C MET A 533 15.68 -11.29 -25.10
N PHE A 534 16.41 -10.67 -26.03
CA PHE A 534 16.09 -9.32 -26.50
C PHE A 534 14.77 -9.28 -27.27
N THR A 535 14.49 -10.25 -28.15
CA THR A 535 13.19 -10.38 -28.84
C THR A 535 12.04 -10.56 -27.84
N GLU A 536 12.23 -11.39 -26.81
CA GLU A 536 11.24 -11.62 -25.76
C GLU A 536 10.96 -10.34 -24.94
N VAL A 537 12.01 -9.65 -24.51
CA VAL A 537 11.90 -8.39 -23.77
C VAL A 537 11.30 -7.28 -24.62
N GLU A 538 11.64 -7.17 -25.91
CA GLU A 538 10.98 -6.22 -26.81
C GLU A 538 9.47 -6.50 -26.93
N GLY A 539 9.08 -7.77 -27.05
CA GLY A 539 7.67 -8.18 -27.05
C GLY A 539 6.95 -7.83 -25.75
N ILE A 540 7.60 -8.02 -24.59
CA ILE A 540 7.09 -7.59 -23.28
C ILE A 540 6.88 -6.06 -23.26
N LEU A 541 7.87 -5.28 -23.67
CA LEU A 541 7.82 -3.82 -23.64
C LEU A 541 6.71 -3.26 -24.54
N ARG A 542 6.61 -3.75 -25.78
CA ARG A 542 5.54 -3.33 -26.71
C ARG A 542 4.14 -3.66 -26.18
N ARG A 543 3.97 -4.79 -25.46
CA ARG A 543 2.70 -5.10 -24.77
C ARG A 543 2.42 -4.15 -23.61
N GLN A 544 3.39 -3.90 -22.73
CA GLN A 544 3.24 -3.01 -21.58
C GLN A 544 2.91 -1.57 -21.98
N ILE A 545 3.60 -1.04 -22.98
CA ILE A 545 3.37 0.31 -23.53
C ILE A 545 1.93 0.41 -24.09
N LYS A 546 1.48 -0.60 -24.85
CA LYS A 546 0.11 -0.68 -25.37
C LYS A 546 -0.95 -0.75 -24.26
N MET A 547 -0.67 -1.47 -23.17
CA MET A 547 -1.52 -1.54 -21.97
C MET A 547 -1.42 -0.29 -21.08
N SER A 548 -0.58 0.69 -21.42
CA SER A 548 -0.27 1.86 -20.61
C SER A 548 0.24 1.55 -19.18
N VAL A 549 0.92 0.42 -19.02
CA VAL A 549 1.64 0.06 -17.80
C VAL A 549 3.07 0.61 -17.89
N ILE A 550 3.71 0.89 -16.74
CA ILE A 550 5.12 1.28 -16.70
C ILE A 550 5.99 0.12 -17.24
N PRO A 551 6.88 0.35 -18.24
CA PRO A 551 7.69 -0.71 -18.81
C PRO A 551 8.69 -1.30 -17.80
N SER A 552 8.88 -2.63 -17.76
CA SER A 552 9.82 -3.27 -16.83
C SER A 552 11.31 -3.02 -17.16
N VAL A 553 11.61 -2.41 -18.32
CA VAL A 553 12.96 -1.89 -18.64
C VAL A 553 12.97 -0.39 -18.41
N GLN A 554 13.86 0.06 -17.52
CA GLN A 554 14.11 1.48 -17.26
C GLN A 554 14.76 2.17 -18.47
N PRO A 555 14.51 3.48 -18.71
CA PRO A 555 15.13 4.22 -19.81
C PRO A 555 16.67 4.13 -19.82
N PHE A 556 17.32 4.13 -18.64
CA PHE A 556 18.78 3.96 -18.52
C PHE A 556 19.30 2.58 -18.94
N HIS A 557 18.48 1.53 -18.92
CA HIS A 557 18.88 0.25 -19.49
C HIS A 557 18.68 0.25 -21.02
N ALA A 558 17.60 0.89 -21.51
CA ALA A 558 17.28 0.96 -22.93
C ALA A 558 18.38 1.63 -23.78
N ILE A 559 19.12 2.63 -23.24
CA ILE A 559 20.22 3.28 -23.98
C ILE A 559 21.30 2.28 -24.44
N ALA A 560 21.59 1.25 -23.65
CA ALA A 560 22.65 0.27 -23.89
C ALA A 560 22.14 -1.01 -24.58
N TYR A 561 20.84 -1.10 -24.85
CA TYR A 561 20.23 -2.24 -25.53
C TYR A 561 20.14 -2.00 -27.05
N PRO A 562 20.19 -3.06 -27.87
CA PRO A 562 19.95 -2.98 -29.31
C PRO A 562 18.44 -2.84 -29.60
N LEU A 563 17.80 -1.82 -29.02
CA LEU A 563 16.40 -1.48 -29.26
C LEU A 563 16.29 -0.37 -30.29
N ASP A 564 15.19 -0.42 -31.04
CA ASP A 564 14.70 0.67 -31.88
C ASP A 564 14.65 2.02 -31.10
N PRO A 565 15.17 3.12 -31.67
CA PRO A 565 15.19 4.43 -30.99
C PRO A 565 13.79 4.96 -30.63
N MET A 566 12.76 4.68 -31.44
CA MET A 566 11.39 5.12 -31.13
C MET A 566 10.81 4.35 -29.94
N LEU A 567 11.07 3.04 -29.85
CA LEU A 567 10.72 2.27 -28.64
C LEU A 567 11.45 2.79 -27.38
N ALA A 568 12.70 3.25 -27.50
CA ALA A 568 13.39 3.88 -26.37
C ALA A 568 12.73 5.21 -25.93
N LEU A 569 12.28 6.04 -26.89
CA LEU A 569 11.46 7.23 -26.62
C LEU A 569 10.12 6.87 -25.96
N ASP A 570 9.42 5.83 -26.42
CA ASP A 570 8.15 5.38 -25.82
C ASP A 570 8.33 4.93 -24.36
N ILE A 571 9.43 4.25 -24.05
CA ILE A 571 9.79 3.86 -22.68
C ILE A 571 9.96 5.12 -21.82
N SER A 572 10.77 6.09 -22.26
CA SER A 572 10.94 7.38 -21.58
C SER A 572 9.60 8.12 -21.39
N CYS A 573 8.75 8.15 -22.42
CA CYS A 573 7.41 8.77 -22.36
C CYS A 573 6.52 8.14 -21.27
N LYS A 574 6.56 6.81 -21.11
CA LYS A 574 5.78 6.13 -20.06
C LYS A 574 6.31 6.41 -18.65
N TYR A 575 7.63 6.51 -18.49
CA TYR A 575 8.23 6.92 -17.21
C TYR A 575 7.89 8.38 -16.87
N ALA A 576 7.89 9.29 -17.85
CA ALA A 576 7.47 10.68 -17.63
C ALA A 576 5.99 10.79 -17.24
N GLN A 577 5.10 10.04 -17.92
CA GLN A 577 3.68 9.96 -17.56
C GLN A 577 3.48 9.48 -16.10
N HIS A 578 4.26 8.48 -15.67
CA HIS A 578 4.23 8.01 -14.28
C HIS A 578 4.70 9.09 -13.28
N CYS A 579 5.73 9.87 -13.61
CA CYS A 579 6.15 11.02 -12.79
C CYS A 579 5.06 12.10 -12.67
N SER A 580 4.31 12.37 -13.75
CA SER A 580 3.14 13.27 -13.69
C SER A 580 2.01 12.72 -12.79
N VAL A 581 1.78 11.40 -12.80
CA VAL A 581 0.82 10.77 -11.88
C VAL A 581 1.27 10.88 -10.42
N ILE A 582 2.58 10.77 -10.13
CA ILE A 582 3.11 11.01 -8.78
C ILE A 582 2.94 12.47 -8.38
N ALA A 583 3.34 13.41 -9.26
CA ALA A 583 3.22 14.85 -9.04
C ALA A 583 1.79 15.27 -8.66
N ALA A 584 0.78 14.76 -9.36
CA ALA A 584 -0.63 15.04 -9.09
C ALA A 584 -1.08 14.65 -7.67
N ARG A 585 -0.45 13.64 -7.04
CA ARG A 585 -0.80 13.20 -5.67
C ARG A 585 -0.48 14.26 -4.61
N TYR A 586 0.45 15.16 -4.86
CA TYR A 586 0.75 16.27 -3.96
C TYR A 586 -0.32 17.37 -3.99
N SER A 587 -1.20 17.38 -5.00
CA SER A 587 -2.35 18.29 -5.10
C SER A 587 -1.98 19.78 -4.94
N LEU A 588 -0.82 20.18 -5.46
CA LEU A 588 -0.39 21.58 -5.44
C LEU A 588 -1.20 22.41 -6.46
N PRO A 589 -1.50 23.69 -6.15
CA PRO A 589 -1.97 24.63 -7.17
C PRO A 589 -0.87 24.87 -8.22
N PRO A 590 -1.21 25.32 -9.44
CA PRO A 590 -0.23 25.78 -10.40
C PRO A 590 0.68 26.87 -9.82
N PHE A 591 1.98 26.78 -10.10
CA PHE A 591 2.96 27.74 -9.61
C PHE A 591 2.87 29.09 -10.33
N THR A 592 3.10 30.17 -9.59
CA THR A 592 3.28 31.50 -10.17
C THR A 592 4.74 31.64 -10.59
N HIS A 593 5.00 31.67 -11.90
CA HIS A 593 6.35 31.83 -12.43
C HIS A 593 6.84 33.29 -12.35
N PRO A 594 8.17 33.50 -12.35
CA PRO A 594 8.74 34.84 -12.48
C PRO A 594 8.23 35.55 -13.74
N PRO A 595 8.02 36.88 -13.70
CA PRO A 595 7.51 37.62 -14.85
C PRO A 595 8.48 37.51 -16.06
N PRO A 596 7.96 37.35 -17.29
CA PRO A 596 8.74 37.15 -18.52
C PRO A 596 9.41 38.46 -18.98
N MET A 597 10.37 38.98 -18.19
CA MET A 597 11.10 40.21 -18.47
C MET A 597 12.54 39.93 -18.92
N PRO A 598 13.03 40.57 -20.01
CA PRO A 598 14.45 40.60 -20.35
C PRO A 598 15.28 41.18 -19.19
N ILE A 599 16.48 40.63 -18.99
CA ILE A 599 17.26 40.77 -17.75
C ILE A 599 17.75 42.20 -17.50
N LYS A 600 17.88 43.01 -18.54
CA LYS A 600 18.15 44.47 -18.48
C LYS A 600 17.08 45.28 -19.22
N GLY A 601 15.81 44.97 -18.95
CA GLY A 601 14.67 45.82 -19.34
C GLY A 601 14.42 46.94 -18.31
N GLY A 602 14.32 48.19 -18.78
CA GLY A 602 13.70 49.27 -18.00
C GLY A 602 14.48 49.83 -16.80
N GLY A 603 15.83 49.81 -16.83
CA GLY A 603 16.65 50.49 -15.83
C GLY A 603 16.82 49.77 -14.48
N ARG A 604 16.55 48.46 -14.43
CA ARG A 604 16.92 47.58 -13.32
C ARG A 604 17.85 46.48 -13.82
N ASN A 605 18.92 46.22 -13.08
CA ASN A 605 19.81 45.08 -13.32
C ASN A 605 19.22 43.83 -12.65
N GLY A 606 18.63 42.93 -13.44
CA GLY A 606 18.38 41.55 -13.02
C GLY A 606 19.59 40.64 -13.30
N ARG A 607 19.50 39.38 -12.86
CA ARG A 607 20.38 38.26 -13.25
C ARG A 607 19.50 37.07 -13.65
N LEU A 608 19.98 36.18 -14.50
CA LEU A 608 19.26 34.95 -14.85
C LEU A 608 19.40 33.90 -13.72
N ARG A 609 18.31 33.53 -13.08
CA ARG A 609 18.29 32.48 -12.05
C ARG A 609 18.24 31.10 -12.67
N VAL A 610 19.35 30.38 -12.55
CA VAL A 610 19.52 29.01 -13.07
C VAL A 610 19.65 28.04 -11.90
N GLY A 611 18.73 27.08 -11.81
CA GLY A 611 18.73 26.04 -10.78
C GLY A 611 19.18 24.70 -11.33
N TYR A 612 20.21 24.10 -10.76
CA TYR A 612 20.70 22.76 -11.10
C TYR A 612 20.23 21.74 -10.07
N VAL A 613 19.44 20.74 -10.48
CA VAL A 613 18.94 19.68 -9.59
C VAL A 613 19.71 18.39 -9.87
N SER A 614 20.33 17.81 -8.84
CA SER A 614 21.05 16.54 -8.97
C SER A 614 21.13 15.72 -7.68
N SER A 615 21.00 14.40 -7.80
CA SER A 615 21.46 13.43 -6.79
C SER A 615 22.98 13.21 -6.79
N ASP A 616 23.71 13.77 -7.74
CA ASP A 616 25.05 13.33 -8.07
C ASP A 616 26.15 14.32 -7.66
N PHE A 617 25.80 15.32 -6.83
CA PHE A 617 26.74 16.24 -6.19
C PHE A 617 27.55 15.52 -5.08
N GLY A 618 28.65 14.87 -5.48
CA GLY A 618 29.50 14.06 -4.61
C GLY A 618 30.55 13.31 -5.44
N ASN A 619 31.04 12.16 -4.95
CA ASN A 619 31.98 11.32 -5.72
C ASN A 619 31.26 10.51 -6.83
N HIS A 620 30.75 11.22 -7.83
CA HIS A 620 30.06 10.70 -9.01
C HIS A 620 30.66 11.29 -10.30
N PRO A 621 30.64 10.56 -11.44
CA PRO A 621 31.13 11.08 -12.72
C PRO A 621 30.59 12.45 -13.13
N LEU A 622 29.36 12.83 -12.72
CA LEU A 622 28.81 14.16 -12.98
C LEU A 622 29.68 15.25 -12.33
N SER A 623 29.91 15.20 -11.01
CA SER A 623 30.77 16.16 -10.32
C SER A 623 32.24 16.10 -10.75
N HIS A 624 32.74 14.93 -11.19
CA HIS A 624 34.09 14.83 -11.75
C HIS A 624 34.27 15.66 -13.03
N LEU A 625 33.18 15.88 -13.77
CA LEU A 625 33.16 16.57 -15.06
C LEU A 625 32.62 18.01 -14.97
N MET A 626 31.68 18.27 -14.06
CA MET A 626 31.02 19.56 -13.91
C MET A 626 31.55 20.42 -12.76
N GLY A 627 32.54 19.95 -11.98
CA GLY A 627 32.99 20.57 -10.73
C GLY A 627 33.04 22.11 -10.74
N SER A 628 33.82 22.69 -11.65
CA SER A 628 33.94 24.16 -11.81
C SER A 628 32.72 24.86 -12.43
N VAL A 629 31.85 24.17 -13.18
CA VAL A 629 30.80 24.80 -14.02
C VAL A 629 29.93 25.74 -13.19
N PHE A 630 29.54 25.30 -12.00
CA PHE A 630 28.64 26.03 -11.10
C PHE A 630 29.25 27.33 -10.56
N GLY A 631 30.57 27.40 -10.40
CA GLY A 631 31.29 28.60 -9.96
C GLY A 631 31.89 29.44 -11.08
N MET A 632 31.94 28.91 -12.32
CA MET A 632 32.47 29.59 -13.51
C MET A 632 31.44 30.47 -14.24
N HIS A 633 30.17 30.42 -13.84
CA HIS A 633 29.14 31.31 -14.37
C HIS A 633 29.46 32.77 -14.10
N ASP A 634 29.11 33.64 -15.05
CA ASP A 634 29.29 35.08 -14.91
C ASP A 634 28.32 35.65 -13.88
N LYS A 635 28.86 35.99 -12.71
CA LYS A 635 28.09 36.52 -11.58
C LYS A 635 27.47 37.89 -11.84
N GLU A 636 27.88 38.63 -12.88
CA GLU A 636 27.18 39.86 -13.27
C GLU A 636 25.85 39.58 -13.99
N ASN A 637 25.71 38.43 -14.66
CA ASN A 637 24.59 38.14 -15.56
C ASN A 637 23.77 36.89 -15.16
N VAL A 638 24.33 35.93 -14.42
CA VAL A 638 23.69 34.65 -14.02
C VAL A 638 23.81 34.45 -12.49
N GLU A 639 22.72 34.05 -11.85
CA GLU A 639 22.64 33.67 -10.42
C GLU A 639 22.39 32.15 -10.33
N VAL A 640 23.28 31.41 -9.66
CA VAL A 640 23.33 29.94 -9.72
C VAL A 640 22.87 29.30 -8.41
N PHE A 641 21.91 28.39 -8.53
CA PHE A 641 21.39 27.56 -7.43
C PHE A 641 21.68 26.08 -7.70
N CYS A 642 22.15 25.34 -6.69
CA CYS A 642 22.38 23.90 -6.77
C CYS A 642 21.54 23.17 -5.70
N TYR A 643 20.56 22.37 -6.14
CA TYR A 643 19.67 21.60 -5.27
C TYR A 643 20.14 20.14 -5.22
N ALA A 644 20.73 19.75 -4.09
CA ALA A 644 21.27 18.40 -3.90
C ALA A 644 20.22 17.43 -3.38
N LEU A 645 19.84 16.46 -4.22
CA LEU A 645 18.92 15.38 -3.86
C LEU A 645 19.59 14.28 -3.02
N SER A 646 20.92 14.32 -2.85
CA SER A 646 21.71 13.38 -2.05
C SER A 646 22.37 14.06 -0.85
N PRO A 647 22.48 13.37 0.31
CA PRO A 647 23.18 13.89 1.47
C PRO A 647 24.66 14.17 1.17
N ASN A 648 25.29 15.02 1.97
CA ASN A 648 26.72 15.27 1.89
C ASN A 648 27.51 13.97 2.15
N ASP A 649 28.32 13.54 1.17
CA ASP A 649 29.16 12.34 1.25
C ASP A 649 30.57 12.61 1.85
N GLY A 650 30.86 13.86 2.23
CA GLY A 650 32.14 14.29 2.79
C GLY A 650 33.29 14.35 1.80
N THR A 651 33.03 14.16 0.50
CA THR A 651 34.10 14.09 -0.52
C THR A 651 34.53 15.47 -1.00
N GLU A 652 35.76 15.57 -1.54
CA GLU A 652 36.27 16.82 -2.09
C GLU A 652 35.35 17.43 -3.15
N TRP A 653 34.65 16.59 -3.92
CA TRP A 653 33.71 17.01 -4.95
C TRP A 653 32.49 17.74 -4.39
N ARG A 654 31.87 17.21 -3.32
CA ARG A 654 30.71 17.84 -2.66
C ARG A 654 31.10 19.14 -1.99
N ILE A 655 32.21 19.14 -1.23
CA ILE A 655 32.74 20.33 -0.53
C ILE A 655 33.07 21.43 -1.54
N ARG A 656 33.67 21.07 -2.68
CA ARG A 656 34.03 22.02 -3.73
C ARG A 656 32.81 22.67 -4.38
N THR A 657 31.83 21.88 -4.85
CA THR A 657 30.61 22.44 -5.44
C THR A 657 29.82 23.28 -4.43
N GLN A 658 29.82 22.92 -3.15
CA GLN A 658 29.26 23.73 -2.06
C GLN A 658 29.96 25.06 -1.82
N THR A 659 31.25 25.17 -2.16
CA THR A 659 32.07 26.38 -1.95
C THR A 659 32.09 27.27 -3.19
N GLU A 660 32.00 26.69 -4.39
CA GLU A 660 32.12 27.41 -5.66
C GLU A 660 30.77 27.89 -6.22
N ALA A 661 29.69 27.13 -6.02
CA ALA A 661 28.34 27.57 -6.39
C ALA A 661 27.88 28.71 -5.49
N GLU A 662 27.10 29.65 -6.03
CA GLU A 662 26.64 30.82 -5.27
C GLU A 662 25.61 30.45 -4.20
N HIS A 663 24.63 29.62 -4.56
CA HIS A 663 23.69 29.02 -3.63
C HIS A 663 23.75 27.49 -3.75
N PHE A 664 24.10 26.79 -2.67
CA PHE A 664 24.04 25.33 -2.60
C PHE A 664 23.11 24.89 -1.47
N ILE A 665 22.08 24.12 -1.82
CA ILE A 665 20.97 23.76 -0.94
C ILE A 665 20.88 22.24 -0.86
N ASP A 666 21.08 21.68 0.35
CA ASP A 666 20.86 20.27 0.60
C ASP A 666 19.36 20.02 0.82
N VAL A 667 18.73 19.36 -0.15
CA VAL A 667 17.29 19.04 -0.13
C VAL A 667 17.03 17.54 0.00
N SER A 668 18.07 16.75 0.33
CA SER A 668 18.03 15.29 0.31
C SER A 668 17.03 14.68 1.29
N SER A 669 16.75 15.37 2.39
CA SER A 669 15.77 14.97 3.42
C SER A 669 14.35 15.51 3.18
N LEU A 670 14.12 16.33 2.14
CA LEU A 670 12.84 17.00 1.88
C LEU A 670 11.95 16.20 0.91
N SER A 671 10.63 16.32 1.05
CA SER A 671 9.65 15.75 0.11
C SER A 671 9.57 16.56 -1.19
N SER A 672 9.15 15.92 -2.29
CA SER A 672 9.33 16.51 -3.63
C SER A 672 8.51 17.78 -3.85
N ASP A 673 7.38 17.90 -3.15
CA ASP A 673 6.52 19.07 -3.14
C ASP A 673 7.12 20.26 -2.38
N VAL A 674 7.86 20.01 -1.29
CA VAL A 674 8.62 21.03 -0.57
C VAL A 674 9.74 21.57 -1.45
N ILE A 675 10.44 20.69 -2.17
CA ILE A 675 11.50 21.09 -3.10
C ILE A 675 10.94 21.91 -4.27
N ALA A 676 9.80 21.51 -4.84
CA ALA A 676 9.14 22.28 -5.89
C ALA A 676 8.69 23.67 -5.41
N ARG A 677 8.12 23.78 -4.20
CA ARG A 677 7.80 25.10 -3.60
C ARG A 677 9.05 25.96 -3.42
N MET A 678 10.11 25.41 -2.85
CA MET A 678 11.40 26.11 -2.66
C MET A 678 11.97 26.63 -3.99
N ILE A 679 12.01 25.80 -5.05
CA ILE A 679 12.47 26.21 -6.39
C ILE A 679 11.62 27.37 -6.96
N ASN A 680 10.32 27.39 -6.69
CA ASN A 680 9.45 28.47 -7.12
C ASN A 680 9.61 29.74 -6.24
N GLU A 681 9.78 29.60 -4.92
CA GLU A 681 10.07 30.68 -3.98
C GLU A 681 11.42 31.37 -4.28
N ASP A 682 12.43 30.60 -4.68
CA ASP A 682 13.72 31.09 -5.20
C ASP A 682 13.59 31.81 -6.56
N GLN A 683 12.41 31.77 -7.20
CA GLN A 683 12.12 32.39 -8.50
C GLN A 683 13.05 31.89 -9.61
N ILE A 684 13.35 30.59 -9.64
CA ILE A 684 14.18 29.98 -10.70
C ILE A 684 13.50 30.14 -12.06
N GLN A 685 14.25 30.67 -13.03
CA GLN A 685 13.78 30.96 -14.39
C GLN A 685 14.09 29.80 -15.34
N ILE A 686 15.24 29.15 -15.16
CA ILE A 686 15.63 27.94 -15.92
C ILE A 686 16.06 26.85 -14.93
N LEU A 687 15.35 25.71 -14.95
CA LEU A 687 15.63 24.57 -14.08
C LEU A 687 16.26 23.41 -14.86
N ILE A 688 17.46 23.02 -14.48
CA ILE A 688 18.29 22.02 -15.16
C ILE A 688 18.19 20.68 -14.43
N ASN A 689 17.71 19.67 -15.14
CA ASN A 689 17.72 18.28 -14.71
C ASN A 689 19.07 17.64 -15.07
N LEU A 690 19.92 17.44 -14.06
CA LEU A 690 21.22 16.77 -14.19
C LEU A 690 21.17 15.27 -13.86
N ASN A 691 20.00 14.64 -13.88
CA ASN A 691 19.84 13.21 -13.60
C ASN A 691 19.18 12.44 -14.75
N GLY A 692 18.08 12.94 -15.32
CA GLY A 692 17.18 12.15 -16.16
C GLY A 692 16.71 10.88 -15.44
N TYR A 693 16.94 9.69 -16.01
CA TYR A 693 16.46 8.42 -15.43
C TYR A 693 17.54 7.59 -14.72
N THR A 694 18.37 8.24 -13.89
CA THR A 694 19.41 7.60 -13.08
C THR A 694 18.98 7.32 -11.64
N LYS A 695 19.83 6.62 -10.85
CA LYS A 695 19.59 6.34 -9.43
C LYS A 695 19.59 7.65 -8.64
N GLY A 696 18.51 7.93 -7.90
CA GLY A 696 18.37 9.15 -7.10
C GLY A 696 17.60 10.28 -7.79
N ALA A 697 17.27 10.13 -9.07
CA ALA A 697 16.46 11.09 -9.80
C ALA A 697 15.05 11.24 -9.20
N ARG A 698 14.57 12.49 -9.12
CA ARG A 698 13.24 12.87 -8.59
C ARG A 698 12.47 13.69 -9.64
N ASN A 699 12.20 13.06 -10.77
CA ASN A 699 11.62 13.71 -11.95
C ASN A 699 10.19 14.23 -11.73
N GLU A 700 9.51 13.79 -10.68
CA GLU A 700 8.23 14.35 -10.23
C GLU A 700 8.34 15.82 -9.77
N ILE A 701 9.52 16.29 -9.34
CA ILE A 701 9.79 17.71 -9.08
C ILE A 701 9.57 18.53 -10.36
N PHE A 702 10.17 18.08 -11.47
CA PHE A 702 10.01 18.70 -12.79
C PHE A 702 8.59 18.52 -13.34
N ALA A 703 7.93 17.39 -13.04
CA ALA A 703 6.54 17.17 -13.45
C ALA A 703 5.53 18.09 -12.73
N MET A 704 5.89 18.68 -11.58
CA MET A 704 5.13 19.74 -10.91
C MET A 704 5.38 21.14 -11.51
N GLN A 705 6.35 21.29 -12.41
CA GLN A 705 6.69 22.53 -13.13
C GLN A 705 6.84 23.77 -12.20
N PRO A 706 7.82 23.80 -11.27
CA PRO A 706 8.07 24.98 -10.42
C PRO A 706 8.74 26.16 -11.15
N ALA A 707 9.43 25.89 -12.26
CA ALA A 707 10.11 26.88 -13.11
C ALA A 707 9.49 26.93 -14.53
N PRO A 708 9.50 28.10 -15.21
CA PRO A 708 8.84 28.27 -16.51
C PRO A 708 9.60 27.64 -17.69
N ILE A 709 10.89 27.37 -17.54
CA ILE A 709 11.73 26.68 -18.53
C ILE A 709 12.44 25.54 -17.81
N GLN A 710 12.32 24.32 -18.33
CA GLN A 710 12.98 23.14 -17.78
C GLN A 710 13.83 22.42 -18.84
N VAL A 711 15.05 22.04 -18.47
CA VAL A 711 16.09 21.58 -19.42
C VAL A 711 16.68 20.26 -18.95
N SER A 712 16.77 19.26 -19.83
CA SER A 712 17.58 18.07 -19.60
C SER A 712 19.03 18.32 -20.01
N TYR A 713 20.00 17.96 -19.17
CA TYR A 713 21.41 18.05 -19.52
C TYR A 713 22.27 16.99 -18.80
N MET A 714 23.20 16.40 -19.57
CA MET A 714 24.35 15.59 -19.14
C MET A 714 24.12 14.28 -18.38
N GLY A 715 23.34 14.27 -17.30
CA GLY A 715 23.20 13.11 -16.39
C GLY A 715 22.60 11.88 -17.05
N PHE A 716 21.83 12.08 -18.13
CA PHE A 716 21.19 11.01 -18.90
C PHE A 716 21.43 11.20 -20.41
N PRO A 717 22.13 10.26 -21.09
CA PRO A 717 22.45 10.37 -22.52
C PRO A 717 21.28 9.85 -23.37
N GLY A 718 20.13 10.52 -23.28
CA GLY A 718 18.93 10.24 -24.06
C GLY A 718 17.78 11.22 -23.77
N THR A 719 16.65 11.02 -24.43
CA THR A 719 15.42 11.80 -24.19
C THR A 719 14.74 11.41 -22.87
N THR A 720 14.27 12.41 -22.14
CA THR A 720 13.39 12.23 -20.97
C THR A 720 11.98 11.77 -21.37
N GLY A 721 11.56 11.93 -22.63
CA GLY A 721 10.18 11.65 -23.06
C GLY A 721 9.12 12.53 -22.38
N ALA A 722 9.55 13.55 -21.64
CA ALA A 722 8.70 14.35 -20.78
C ALA A 722 8.20 15.60 -21.49
N LYS A 723 6.88 15.77 -21.55
CA LYS A 723 6.24 17.00 -22.07
C LYS A 723 6.50 18.24 -21.19
N TYR A 724 6.97 18.03 -19.96
CA TYR A 724 7.32 19.09 -19.02
C TYR A 724 8.82 19.43 -19.05
N ILE A 725 9.63 18.84 -19.93
CA ILE A 725 11.01 19.25 -20.18
C ILE A 725 11.08 19.85 -21.58
N ASP A 726 11.39 21.15 -21.66
CA ASP A 726 11.33 21.94 -22.89
C ASP A 726 12.51 21.67 -23.83
N TYR A 727 13.71 21.59 -23.25
CA TYR A 727 14.97 21.56 -24.01
C TYR A 727 15.89 20.42 -23.58
N LEU A 728 16.69 19.93 -24.52
CA LEU A 728 17.82 19.03 -24.29
C LEU A 728 19.09 19.69 -24.80
N VAL A 729 20.05 19.96 -23.90
CA VAL A 729 21.37 20.51 -24.27
C VAL A 729 22.23 19.36 -24.80
N THR A 730 22.66 19.51 -26.06
CA THR A 730 23.35 18.49 -26.87
C THR A 730 24.28 19.19 -27.89
N ASP A 731 24.78 18.48 -28.89
CA ASP A 731 25.52 19.03 -30.04
C ASP A 731 25.08 18.34 -31.34
N GLU A 732 25.40 18.93 -32.49
CA GLU A 732 24.94 18.43 -33.80
C GLU A 732 25.58 17.07 -34.15
N PHE A 733 26.72 16.69 -33.55
CA PHE A 733 27.29 15.37 -33.80
C PHE A 733 26.54 14.28 -33.03
N VAL A 734 26.24 14.52 -31.75
CA VAL A 734 25.55 13.58 -30.84
C VAL A 734 24.06 13.46 -31.15
N SER A 735 23.39 14.58 -31.40
CA SER A 735 21.96 14.63 -31.72
C SER A 735 21.75 15.43 -33.01
N PRO A 736 22.16 14.88 -34.18
CA PRO A 736 22.04 15.59 -35.44
C PRO A 736 20.57 15.86 -35.77
N THR A 737 20.31 16.96 -36.47
CA THR A 737 18.95 17.46 -36.73
C THR A 737 18.06 16.40 -37.41
N LYS A 738 18.63 15.51 -38.24
CA LYS A 738 17.91 14.37 -38.86
C LYS A 738 17.28 13.39 -37.86
N TYR A 739 17.84 13.26 -36.66
CA TYR A 739 17.34 12.40 -35.59
C TYR A 739 16.51 13.15 -34.55
N ALA A 740 16.13 14.41 -34.78
CA ALA A 740 15.30 15.18 -33.83
C ALA A 740 13.95 14.51 -33.48
N HIS A 741 13.46 13.59 -34.32
CA HIS A 741 12.23 12.83 -34.09
C HIS A 741 12.30 11.79 -32.96
N ILE A 742 13.50 11.39 -32.50
CA ILE A 742 13.68 10.43 -31.38
C ILE A 742 13.75 11.12 -30.01
N TYR A 743 13.51 12.43 -29.95
CA TYR A 743 13.55 13.24 -28.72
C TYR A 743 12.22 13.98 -28.53
N SER A 744 11.71 14.04 -27.29
CA SER A 744 10.54 14.87 -26.95
C SER A 744 10.91 16.35 -26.81
N GLU A 745 12.12 16.61 -26.29
CA GLU A 745 12.65 17.94 -26.04
C GLU A 745 13.10 18.66 -27.32
N LYS A 746 13.22 19.98 -27.27
CA LYS A 746 13.86 20.76 -28.34
C LYS A 746 15.37 20.72 -28.18
N LEU A 747 16.04 20.32 -29.26
CA LEU A 747 17.50 20.20 -29.27
C LEU A 747 18.15 21.58 -29.25
N VAL A 748 19.08 21.77 -28.31
CA VAL A 748 19.93 22.96 -28.21
C VAL A 748 21.35 22.52 -28.45
N HIS A 749 21.89 22.87 -29.62
CA HIS A 749 23.23 22.45 -30.04
C HIS A 749 24.29 23.43 -29.55
N LEU A 750 25.18 22.99 -28.66
CA LEU A 750 26.41 23.73 -28.34
C LEU A 750 27.43 23.62 -29.49
N PRO A 751 28.38 24.58 -29.65
CA PRO A 751 29.12 24.73 -30.90
C PRO A 751 30.14 23.62 -31.21
N HIS A 752 30.69 22.96 -30.18
CA HIS A 752 31.80 21.99 -30.34
C HIS A 752 31.46 20.62 -29.76
N CYS A 753 31.09 20.57 -28.48
CA CYS A 753 30.70 19.36 -27.76
C CYS A 753 29.71 19.75 -26.67
N TYR A 754 28.68 18.92 -26.47
CA TYR A 754 27.78 19.09 -25.33
C TYR A 754 28.42 18.66 -24.00
N PHE A 755 29.45 17.81 -24.05
CA PHE A 755 29.97 17.11 -22.89
C PHE A 755 31.11 17.90 -22.22
N VAL A 756 30.76 18.69 -21.20
CA VAL A 756 31.75 19.42 -20.39
C VAL A 756 32.65 18.47 -19.58
N ASN A 757 33.84 18.94 -19.24
CA ASN A 757 34.74 18.30 -18.28
C ASN A 757 35.62 19.35 -17.57
N ASP A 758 36.23 18.95 -16.45
CA ASP A 758 36.90 19.86 -15.50
C ASP A 758 38.39 19.55 -15.32
N TYR A 759 38.98 18.84 -16.29
CA TYR A 759 40.25 18.15 -16.08
C TYR A 759 41.45 19.10 -16.12
N LYS A 760 41.33 20.23 -16.84
CA LYS A 760 42.35 21.28 -16.86
C LYS A 760 42.49 21.98 -15.49
N GLN A 761 41.45 21.96 -14.68
CA GLN A 761 41.38 22.56 -13.35
C GLN A 761 41.76 21.56 -12.26
N LYS A 762 41.18 20.35 -12.29
CA LYS A 762 41.31 19.36 -11.19
C LYS A 762 42.18 18.14 -11.49
N ASN A 763 42.48 17.83 -12.76
CA ASN A 763 43.26 16.66 -13.16
C ASN A 763 44.50 17.02 -13.99
N LEU A 764 45.04 18.23 -13.85
CA LEU A 764 46.30 18.63 -14.49
C LEU A 764 47.50 17.85 -13.89
N ASP A 765 47.40 17.45 -12.62
CA ASP A 765 48.39 16.66 -11.88
C ASP A 765 48.61 15.24 -12.43
N VAL A 766 47.67 14.72 -13.22
CA VAL A 766 47.83 13.41 -13.89
C VAL A 766 48.81 13.49 -15.06
N LEU A 767 49.16 14.70 -15.49
CA LEU A 767 50.09 14.98 -16.60
C LEU A 767 51.52 15.23 -16.13
N ASP A 768 51.78 15.19 -14.82
CA ASP A 768 53.10 15.41 -14.24
C ASP A 768 54.11 14.35 -14.75
N PRO A 769 55.22 14.75 -15.41
CA PRO A 769 56.22 13.81 -15.92
C PRO A 769 57.00 13.09 -14.81
N THR A 770 57.00 13.58 -13.57
CA THR A 770 57.69 12.96 -12.43
C THR A 770 56.93 11.79 -11.82
N CYS A 771 55.61 11.74 -12.02
CA CYS A 771 54.69 10.75 -11.45
C CYS A 771 54.07 9.83 -12.53
N GLN A 772 54.83 9.51 -13.59
CA GLN A 772 54.35 8.63 -14.65
C GLN A 772 54.36 7.15 -14.20
N PRO A 773 53.25 6.41 -14.35
CA PRO A 773 53.21 4.99 -14.06
C PRO A 773 54.00 4.16 -15.08
N LYS A 774 54.23 2.88 -14.79
CA LYS A 774 54.83 1.89 -15.70
C LYS A 774 53.86 0.76 -16.01
N ARG A 775 54.07 0.07 -17.14
CA ARG A 775 53.28 -1.11 -17.52
C ARG A 775 53.42 -2.24 -16.50
N SER A 776 54.64 -2.45 -15.98
CA SER A 776 54.91 -3.38 -14.89
C SER A 776 54.02 -3.19 -13.64
N ASP A 777 53.63 -1.96 -13.32
CA ASP A 777 52.85 -1.64 -12.11
C ASP A 777 51.42 -2.21 -12.15
N TYR A 778 50.91 -2.52 -13.36
CA TYR A 778 49.59 -3.15 -13.59
C TYR A 778 49.71 -4.56 -14.20
N GLY A 779 50.90 -5.15 -14.21
CA GLY A 779 51.14 -6.46 -14.82
C GLY A 779 51.01 -6.47 -16.35
N LEU A 780 51.21 -5.32 -17.01
CA LEU A 780 51.19 -5.23 -18.47
C LEU A 780 52.55 -5.57 -19.07
N PRO A 781 52.59 -6.25 -20.23
CA PRO A 781 53.84 -6.51 -20.95
C PRO A 781 54.37 -5.25 -21.65
N GLU A 782 55.68 -5.01 -21.51
CA GLU A 782 56.36 -3.85 -22.10
C GLU A 782 56.48 -3.93 -23.64
N ASP A 783 56.54 -5.14 -24.20
CA ASP A 783 56.86 -5.44 -25.60
C ASP A 783 55.64 -5.56 -26.54
N LYS A 784 54.42 -5.65 -25.99
CA LYS A 784 53.18 -5.79 -26.77
C LYS A 784 52.55 -4.45 -27.14
N PHE A 785 51.74 -4.47 -28.20
CA PHE A 785 50.71 -3.45 -28.42
C PHE A 785 49.56 -3.62 -27.41
N ILE A 786 49.20 -2.58 -26.68
CA ILE A 786 48.12 -2.60 -25.68
C ILE A 786 46.90 -1.84 -26.22
N PHE A 787 45.90 -2.57 -26.69
CA PHE A 787 44.56 -2.04 -26.86
C PHE A 787 43.89 -1.91 -25.48
N ALA A 788 43.05 -0.89 -25.26
CA ALA A 788 42.35 -0.72 -23.99
C ALA A 788 40.86 -0.45 -24.18
N CYS A 789 40.03 -0.99 -23.27
CA CYS A 789 38.66 -0.53 -23.07
C CYS A 789 38.30 -0.58 -21.58
N PHE A 790 38.21 0.58 -20.95
CA PHE A 790 37.88 0.69 -19.51
C PHE A 790 36.39 0.98 -19.25
N ASN A 791 35.53 0.73 -20.23
CA ASN A 791 34.09 0.76 -20.05
C ASN A 791 33.63 -0.36 -19.10
N GLN A 792 32.51 -0.16 -18.40
CA GLN A 792 31.85 -1.24 -17.69
C GLN A 792 31.32 -2.29 -18.68
N LEU A 793 31.40 -3.57 -18.30
CA LEU A 793 31.21 -4.69 -19.22
C LEU A 793 29.81 -4.74 -19.86
N TYR A 794 28.79 -4.15 -19.24
CA TYR A 794 27.43 -4.06 -19.81
C TYR A 794 27.37 -3.30 -21.15
N LYS A 795 28.37 -2.45 -21.45
CA LYS A 795 28.47 -1.71 -22.72
C LYS A 795 28.98 -2.56 -23.90
N MET A 796 29.55 -3.73 -23.61
CA MET A 796 30.05 -4.66 -24.60
C MET A 796 28.96 -5.65 -25.04
N ASP A 797 29.03 -6.07 -26.29
CA ASP A 797 28.17 -7.10 -26.86
C ASP A 797 28.99 -8.08 -27.73
N PRO A 798 28.38 -9.17 -28.24
CA PRO A 798 29.10 -10.14 -29.04
C PRO A 798 29.80 -9.54 -30.28
N GLU A 799 29.16 -8.60 -31.00
CA GLU A 799 29.68 -8.10 -32.28
C GLU A 799 30.99 -7.32 -32.09
N ILE A 800 31.01 -6.38 -31.13
CA ILE A 800 32.23 -5.62 -30.83
C ILE A 800 33.34 -6.50 -30.26
N PHE A 801 33.01 -7.47 -29.39
CA PHE A 801 34.04 -8.33 -28.79
C PHE A 801 34.64 -9.32 -29.81
N ILE A 802 33.83 -9.85 -30.73
CA ILE A 802 34.34 -10.67 -31.85
C ILE A 802 35.25 -9.83 -32.75
N THR A 803 34.88 -8.57 -33.02
CA THR A 803 35.74 -7.64 -33.79
C THR A 803 37.07 -7.41 -33.09
N TRP A 804 37.07 -7.19 -31.76
CA TRP A 804 38.31 -7.09 -30.99
C TRP A 804 39.15 -8.38 -31.03
N CYS A 805 38.51 -9.55 -31.04
CA CYS A 805 39.22 -10.81 -31.25
C CYS A 805 39.87 -10.90 -32.63
N ASN A 806 39.23 -10.37 -33.69
CA ASN A 806 39.85 -10.31 -35.02
C ASN A 806 41.04 -9.35 -35.05
N ILE A 807 40.95 -8.18 -34.41
CA ILE A 807 42.07 -7.23 -34.27
C ILE A 807 43.27 -7.92 -33.60
N LEU A 808 43.06 -8.62 -32.49
CA LEU A 808 44.12 -9.33 -31.75
C LEU A 808 44.75 -10.49 -32.55
N LYS A 809 43.99 -11.16 -33.43
CA LYS A 809 44.54 -12.16 -34.39
C LYS A 809 45.40 -11.51 -35.47
N ARG A 810 44.97 -10.36 -35.99
CA ARG A 810 45.66 -9.60 -37.04
C ARG A 810 46.90 -8.84 -36.52
N VAL A 811 46.99 -8.63 -35.21
CA VAL A 811 48.13 -8.02 -34.51
C VAL A 811 48.62 -8.98 -33.42
N PRO A 812 49.29 -10.10 -33.75
CA PRO A 812 49.54 -11.18 -32.79
C PRO A 812 50.38 -10.76 -31.57
N ASN A 813 51.31 -9.81 -31.73
CA ASN A 813 52.04 -9.23 -30.60
C ASN A 813 51.26 -8.09 -29.91
N SER A 814 50.03 -8.39 -29.48
CA SER A 814 49.15 -7.44 -28.79
C SER A 814 48.34 -8.08 -27.67
N ALA A 815 47.81 -7.23 -26.79
CA ALA A 815 46.83 -7.60 -25.77
C ALA A 815 45.74 -6.52 -25.67
N LEU A 816 44.56 -6.93 -25.19
CA LEU A 816 43.43 -6.07 -24.86
C LEU A 816 43.28 -5.96 -23.34
N TRP A 817 43.27 -4.73 -22.84
CA TRP A 817 43.20 -4.41 -21.42
C TRP A 817 41.82 -3.89 -21.04
N LEU A 818 41.11 -4.65 -20.19
CA LEU A 818 39.70 -4.46 -19.86
C LEU A 818 39.47 -4.12 -18.38
N LEU A 819 38.38 -3.41 -18.10
CA LEU A 819 37.93 -3.17 -16.73
C LEU A 819 37.23 -4.43 -16.15
N ARG A 820 37.69 -4.89 -14.99
CA ARG A 820 37.05 -5.95 -14.19
C ARG A 820 35.83 -5.40 -13.43
N PHE A 821 34.74 -5.06 -14.14
CA PHE A 821 33.53 -4.60 -13.48
C PHE A 821 32.22 -4.96 -14.22
N PRO A 822 31.39 -5.87 -13.67
CA PRO A 822 31.60 -6.69 -12.48
C PRO A 822 32.62 -7.83 -12.71
N ALA A 823 33.28 -8.30 -11.65
CA ALA A 823 34.30 -9.35 -11.74
C ALA A 823 33.80 -10.69 -12.32
N ALA A 824 32.52 -11.01 -12.15
CA ALA A 824 31.88 -12.19 -12.72
C ALA A 824 31.92 -12.26 -14.26
N GLY A 825 32.16 -11.13 -14.95
CA GLY A 825 32.31 -11.10 -16.41
C GLY A 825 33.69 -11.52 -16.93
N GLU A 826 34.75 -11.45 -16.11
CA GLU A 826 36.12 -11.77 -16.58
C GLU A 826 36.22 -13.21 -17.11
N MET A 827 35.74 -14.20 -16.35
CA MET A 827 35.84 -15.61 -16.75
C MET A 827 35.07 -15.88 -18.05
N ARG A 828 33.89 -15.25 -18.23
CA ARG A 828 33.08 -15.38 -19.44
C ARG A 828 33.79 -14.77 -20.64
N LEU A 829 34.34 -13.55 -20.53
CA LEU A 829 35.08 -12.93 -21.64
C LEU A 829 36.36 -13.69 -21.99
N ARG A 830 37.09 -14.22 -21.00
CA ARG A 830 38.24 -15.12 -21.25
C ARG A 830 37.83 -16.40 -21.98
N ALA A 831 36.70 -17.01 -21.61
CA ALA A 831 36.18 -18.19 -22.30
C ALA A 831 35.76 -17.89 -23.75
N HIS A 832 35.09 -16.76 -24.00
CA HIS A 832 34.74 -16.30 -25.35
C HIS A 832 36.00 -16.02 -26.20
N ALA A 833 37.01 -15.35 -25.62
CA ALA A 833 38.29 -15.10 -26.29
C ALA A 833 39.03 -16.41 -26.67
N ALA A 834 39.07 -17.37 -25.75
CA ALA A 834 39.67 -18.69 -26.00
C ALA A 834 38.89 -19.48 -27.08
N ALA A 835 37.56 -19.44 -27.06
CA ALA A 835 36.71 -20.02 -28.10
C ALA A 835 36.90 -19.35 -29.47
N GLN A 836 37.29 -18.07 -29.49
CA GLN A 836 37.72 -17.36 -30.71
C GLN A 836 39.17 -17.67 -31.11
N GLY A 837 39.94 -18.43 -30.33
CA GLY A 837 41.33 -18.83 -30.64
C GLY A 837 42.40 -17.83 -30.19
N LEU A 838 42.09 -16.93 -29.26
CA LEU A 838 43.10 -16.03 -28.65
C LEU A 838 43.89 -16.73 -27.54
N GLN A 839 45.14 -16.28 -27.33
CA GLN A 839 45.96 -16.75 -26.21
C GLN A 839 45.57 -16.06 -24.89
N PRO A 840 45.72 -16.74 -23.72
CA PRO A 840 45.29 -16.19 -22.43
C PRO A 840 45.94 -14.86 -22.04
N ASP A 841 47.17 -14.63 -22.51
CA ASP A 841 48.01 -13.44 -22.30
C ASP A 841 47.74 -12.30 -23.30
N GLN A 842 46.73 -12.46 -24.17
CA GLN A 842 46.18 -11.39 -25.01
C GLN A 842 44.96 -10.70 -24.36
N ILE A 843 44.44 -11.21 -23.25
CA ILE A 843 43.32 -10.61 -22.51
C ILE A 843 43.77 -10.31 -21.08
N ILE A 844 43.84 -9.03 -20.73
CA ILE A 844 44.30 -8.56 -19.42
C ILE A 844 43.17 -7.78 -18.76
N PHE A 845 42.99 -7.96 -17.44
CA PHE A 845 41.97 -7.26 -16.66
C PHE A 845 42.61 -6.40 -15.59
N THR A 846 42.02 -5.24 -15.32
CA THR A 846 42.38 -4.35 -14.20
C THR A 846 41.16 -3.94 -13.40
N ASP A 847 41.34 -3.75 -12.10
CA ASP A 847 40.29 -3.33 -11.19
C ASP A 847 39.86 -1.86 -11.39
N VAL A 848 38.78 -1.48 -10.73
CA VAL A 848 38.35 -0.07 -10.64
C VAL A 848 39.39 0.70 -9.84
N ALA A 849 39.90 1.79 -10.41
CA ALA A 849 40.85 2.68 -9.76
C ALA A 849 40.22 4.03 -9.38
N MET A 850 40.86 4.76 -8.46
CA MET A 850 40.52 6.15 -8.16
C MET A 850 40.64 7.03 -9.42
N LYS A 851 39.90 8.14 -9.49
CA LYS A 851 39.75 8.94 -10.72
C LYS A 851 41.07 9.39 -11.35
N GLN A 852 41.98 9.98 -10.56
CA GLN A 852 43.31 10.40 -11.04
C GLN A 852 44.13 9.22 -11.56
N GLU A 853 44.10 8.10 -10.84
CA GLU A 853 44.83 6.87 -11.18
C GLU A 853 44.30 6.22 -12.47
N HIS A 854 42.98 6.19 -12.65
CA HIS A 854 42.32 5.72 -13.86
C HIS A 854 42.77 6.53 -15.10
N ILE A 855 42.88 7.84 -14.94
CA ILE A 855 43.38 8.73 -15.99
C ILE A 855 44.89 8.50 -16.22
N ARG A 856 45.73 8.49 -15.16
CA ARG A 856 47.19 8.24 -15.26
C ARG A 856 47.48 6.94 -16.01
N ARG A 857 46.91 5.82 -15.55
CA ARG A 857 47.17 4.49 -16.14
C ARG A 857 46.70 4.37 -17.60
N SER A 858 45.79 5.24 -18.04
CA SER A 858 45.32 5.24 -19.44
C SER A 858 46.43 5.63 -20.42
N SER A 859 47.49 6.34 -19.98
CA SER A 859 48.63 6.67 -20.84
C SER A 859 49.54 5.47 -21.19
N LEU A 860 49.36 4.32 -20.52
CA LEU A 860 50.14 3.10 -20.74
C LEU A 860 49.68 2.27 -21.93
N ALA A 861 48.42 2.47 -22.35
CA ALA A 861 47.86 1.83 -23.53
C ALA A 861 48.33 2.53 -24.81
N ASP A 862 48.24 1.83 -25.93
CA ASP A 862 48.60 2.34 -27.25
C ASP A 862 47.38 2.88 -28.03
N LEU A 863 46.21 2.23 -27.91
CA LEU A 863 44.98 2.65 -28.57
C LEU A 863 43.73 2.23 -27.76
N PHE A 864 42.78 3.15 -27.59
CA PHE A 864 41.48 2.83 -26.99
C PHE A 864 40.47 2.32 -28.02
N LEU A 865 39.73 1.27 -27.66
CA LEU A 865 38.68 0.67 -28.47
C LEU A 865 37.32 0.96 -27.83
N ASP A 866 36.52 1.83 -28.46
CA ASP A 866 35.20 2.22 -27.94
C ASP A 866 34.10 1.20 -28.29
N THR A 867 33.04 1.17 -27.49
CA THR A 867 31.88 0.28 -27.63
C THR A 867 30.73 0.97 -28.39
N PRO A 868 30.30 0.48 -29.58
CA PRO A 868 29.30 1.18 -30.41
C PRO A 868 27.90 1.29 -29.79
N LEU A 869 27.40 0.24 -29.13
CA LEU A 869 26.03 0.22 -28.57
C LEU A 869 25.83 1.16 -27.37
N CYS A 870 26.91 1.55 -26.70
CA CYS A 870 26.95 2.59 -25.68
C CYS A 870 28.41 3.05 -25.52
N ASN A 871 28.75 4.25 -25.96
CA ASN A 871 30.14 4.69 -26.00
C ASN A 871 30.76 4.89 -24.61
N ALA A 872 32.08 5.00 -24.57
CA ALA A 872 32.83 5.69 -23.55
C ALA A 872 32.40 7.17 -23.49
N HIS A 873 31.77 7.55 -22.38
CA HIS A 873 31.36 8.95 -22.12
C HIS A 873 32.45 9.60 -21.28
N THR A 874 32.31 9.61 -19.94
CA THR A 874 33.37 10.00 -19.00
C THR A 874 34.70 9.31 -19.29
N THR A 875 34.68 7.99 -19.54
CA THR A 875 35.87 7.20 -19.89
C THR A 875 36.51 7.65 -21.20
N GLY A 876 35.72 8.16 -22.16
CA GLY A 876 36.22 8.71 -23.42
C GLY A 876 37.00 10.00 -23.18
N THR A 877 36.49 10.86 -22.30
CA THR A 877 37.20 12.06 -21.85
C THR A 877 38.47 11.72 -21.08
N ASP A 878 38.43 10.70 -20.22
CA ASP A 878 39.57 10.25 -19.40
C ASP A 878 40.77 9.84 -20.27
N VAL A 879 40.53 9.05 -21.32
CA VAL A 879 41.59 8.57 -22.21
C VAL A 879 42.13 9.66 -23.13
N LEU A 880 41.27 10.54 -23.64
CA LEU A 880 41.72 11.69 -24.46
C LEU A 880 42.58 12.66 -23.65
N TRP A 881 42.27 12.89 -22.37
CA TRP A 881 43.09 13.73 -21.49
C TRP A 881 44.46 13.11 -21.19
N ALA A 882 44.51 11.80 -20.93
CA ALA A 882 45.76 11.03 -20.84
C ALA A 882 46.58 11.08 -22.15
N GLY A 883 45.93 11.43 -23.27
CA GLY A 883 46.52 11.50 -24.60
C GLY A 883 46.55 10.16 -25.32
N LEU A 884 45.63 9.25 -24.99
CA LEU A 884 45.40 7.96 -25.65
C LEU A 884 44.39 8.17 -26.79
N PRO A 885 44.76 7.96 -28.08
CA PRO A 885 43.81 8.00 -29.18
C PRO A 885 42.75 6.90 -29.04
N MET A 886 41.55 7.13 -29.60
CA MET A 886 40.48 6.12 -29.61
C MET A 886 39.95 5.81 -31.01
N ILE A 887 39.28 4.68 -31.18
CA ILE A 887 38.43 4.39 -32.34
C ILE A 887 36.99 4.25 -31.88
N THR A 888 36.06 4.95 -32.53
CA THR A 888 34.62 4.91 -32.24
C THR A 888 33.75 4.87 -33.50
N LEU A 889 32.67 4.08 -33.44
CA LEU A 889 31.66 3.94 -34.49
C LEU A 889 30.33 4.58 -34.01
N PRO A 890 29.94 5.74 -34.55
CA PRO A 890 28.72 6.42 -34.15
C PRO A 890 27.47 5.83 -34.81
N LEU A 891 26.54 5.30 -34.01
CA LEU A 891 25.24 4.78 -34.48
C LEU A 891 24.14 5.85 -34.41
N GLU A 892 22.88 5.50 -34.15
CA GLU A 892 21.74 6.44 -34.21
C GLU A 892 21.42 7.16 -32.90
N LYS A 893 21.47 6.44 -31.76
CA LYS A 893 21.04 6.94 -30.45
C LYS A 893 22.09 7.89 -29.84
N MET A 894 21.66 8.84 -29.02
CA MET A 894 22.54 9.78 -28.29
C MET A 894 23.75 9.08 -27.64
N ALA A 895 23.49 8.05 -26.82
CA ALA A 895 24.52 7.28 -26.11
C ALA A 895 25.54 6.54 -27.01
N THR A 896 25.24 6.36 -28.30
CA THR A 896 26.10 5.71 -29.31
C THR A 896 26.93 6.70 -30.12
N ARG A 897 26.82 8.01 -29.86
CA ARG A 897 27.48 9.07 -30.64
C ARG A 897 28.38 10.01 -29.81
N VAL A 898 28.35 9.90 -28.48
CA VAL A 898 29.11 10.75 -27.54
C VAL A 898 30.61 10.71 -27.81
N ALA A 899 31.22 9.52 -27.95
CA ALA A 899 32.67 9.42 -28.14
C ALA A 899 33.14 10.07 -29.44
N GLY A 900 32.33 10.02 -30.51
CA GLY A 900 32.63 10.74 -31.75
C GLY A 900 32.61 12.26 -31.57
N SER A 901 31.69 12.81 -30.77
CA SER A 901 31.69 14.25 -30.43
C SER A 901 32.91 14.65 -29.60
N LEU A 902 33.29 13.84 -28.61
CA LEU A 902 34.55 14.03 -27.87
C LEU A 902 35.75 14.07 -28.85
N CYS A 903 35.81 13.14 -29.80
CA CYS A 903 36.85 13.08 -30.83
C CYS A 903 36.87 14.33 -31.72
N VAL A 904 35.72 14.78 -32.24
CA VAL A 904 35.60 16.02 -33.03
C VAL A 904 36.10 17.23 -32.25
N ALA A 905 35.74 17.34 -30.97
CA ALA A 905 36.11 18.46 -30.11
C ALA A 905 37.60 18.52 -29.72
N THR A 906 38.39 17.48 -30.03
CA THR A 906 39.87 17.56 -30.00
C THR A 906 40.47 18.25 -31.23
N GLY A 907 39.70 18.37 -32.33
CA GLY A 907 40.20 18.76 -33.65
C GLY A 907 40.80 17.61 -34.47
N LEU A 908 40.78 16.36 -33.96
CA LEU A 908 41.41 15.18 -34.56
C LEU A 908 40.41 14.06 -34.89
N GLY A 909 39.11 14.40 -35.03
CA GLY A 909 38.02 13.44 -35.18
C GLY A 909 38.16 12.49 -36.38
N ASP A 910 38.61 12.97 -37.54
CA ASP A 910 38.69 12.21 -38.79
C ASP A 910 39.63 10.98 -38.72
N GLU A 911 40.60 10.99 -37.80
CA GLU A 911 41.50 9.87 -37.57
C GLU A 911 40.95 8.83 -36.58
N MET A 912 40.00 9.24 -35.72
CA MET A 912 39.44 8.44 -34.62
C MET A 912 38.02 7.92 -34.89
N ILE A 913 37.30 8.51 -35.84
CA ILE A 913 35.93 8.12 -36.18
C ILE A 913 35.94 7.21 -37.42
N VAL A 914 35.02 6.24 -37.43
CA VAL A 914 34.80 5.27 -38.52
C VAL A 914 33.31 5.15 -38.86
N SER A 915 33.00 4.67 -40.06
CA SER A 915 31.63 4.58 -40.61
C SER A 915 31.00 3.18 -40.56
N SER A 916 31.78 2.13 -40.28
CA SER A 916 31.29 0.74 -40.22
C SER A 916 32.15 -0.13 -39.30
N MET A 917 31.64 -1.28 -38.85
CA MET A 917 32.43 -2.26 -38.08
C MET A 917 33.63 -2.82 -38.86
N LYS A 918 33.54 -2.91 -40.20
CA LYS A 918 34.70 -3.26 -41.04
C LYS A 918 35.78 -2.18 -40.95
N GLU A 919 35.41 -0.91 -41.10
CA GLU A 919 36.36 0.20 -41.00
C GLU A 919 36.95 0.34 -39.57
N TYR A 920 36.16 0.02 -38.54
CA TYR A 920 36.63 -0.08 -37.15
C TYR A 920 37.80 -1.08 -37.04
N GLU A 921 37.62 -2.31 -37.54
CA GLU A 921 38.67 -3.34 -37.53
C GLU A 921 39.90 -2.89 -38.34
N GLU A 922 39.70 -2.39 -39.56
CA GLU A 922 40.79 -1.94 -40.43
C GLU A 922 41.59 -0.76 -39.84
N LYS A 923 40.92 0.25 -39.27
CA LYS A 923 41.60 1.40 -38.66
C LYS A 923 42.40 0.97 -37.43
N ALA A 924 41.86 0.08 -36.59
CA ALA A 924 42.56 -0.44 -35.41
C ALA A 924 43.83 -1.20 -35.77
N VAL A 925 43.73 -2.12 -36.75
CA VAL A 925 44.88 -2.89 -37.24
C VAL A 925 45.89 -1.98 -37.96
N SER A 926 45.42 -1.01 -38.76
CA SER A 926 46.28 -0.07 -39.47
C SER A 926 47.11 0.80 -38.53
N LEU A 927 46.50 1.37 -37.48
CA LEU A 927 47.21 2.14 -36.46
C LEU A 927 48.17 1.27 -35.64
N ALA A 928 47.79 0.03 -35.34
CA ALA A 928 48.62 -0.88 -34.55
C ALA A 928 49.88 -1.35 -35.29
N LEU A 929 49.77 -1.60 -36.60
CA LEU A 929 50.90 -1.98 -37.45
C LEU A 929 51.73 -0.77 -37.90
N ASN A 930 51.16 0.45 -37.94
CA ASN A 930 51.86 1.68 -38.30
C ASN A 930 52.17 2.55 -37.07
N ARG A 931 53.13 2.09 -36.26
CA ARG A 931 53.57 2.78 -35.03
C ARG A 931 53.93 4.26 -35.24
N PRO A 932 54.66 4.69 -36.30
CA PRO A 932 54.93 6.12 -36.52
C PRO A 932 53.68 6.97 -36.68
N LYS A 933 52.66 6.48 -37.42
CA LYS A 933 51.39 7.21 -37.59
C LYS A 933 50.61 7.34 -36.28
N LEU A 934 50.55 6.26 -35.49
CA LEU A 934 49.90 6.30 -34.18
C LEU A 934 50.64 7.23 -33.21
N GLN A 935 51.98 7.26 -33.25
CA GLN A 935 52.78 8.15 -32.41
C GLN A 935 52.57 9.62 -32.78
N ASP A 936 52.47 9.95 -34.07
CA ASP A 936 52.12 11.30 -34.53
C ASP A 936 50.74 11.74 -34.03
N LEU A 937 49.71 10.91 -34.21
CA LEU A 937 48.35 11.18 -33.69
C LEU A 937 48.36 11.37 -32.16
N THR A 938 49.09 10.51 -31.44
CA THR A 938 49.28 10.59 -29.98
C THR A 938 49.96 11.91 -29.57
N ASN A 939 51.00 12.34 -30.29
CA ASN A 939 51.71 13.58 -30.02
C ASN A 939 50.82 14.80 -30.29
N ARG A 940 50.10 14.81 -31.41
CA ARG A 940 49.13 15.87 -31.73
C ARG A 940 48.02 15.94 -30.68
N LEU A 941 47.45 14.82 -30.26
CA LEU A 941 46.43 14.77 -29.20
C LEU A 941 46.96 15.35 -27.87
N LYS A 942 48.17 14.94 -27.45
CA LYS A 942 48.83 15.46 -26.23
C LYS A 942 49.16 16.96 -26.32
N ALA A 943 49.38 17.50 -27.51
CA ALA A 943 49.59 18.93 -27.73
C ALA A 943 48.27 19.72 -27.70
N VAL A 944 47.23 19.28 -28.42
CA VAL A 944 45.97 20.05 -28.54
C VAL A 944 45.10 20.01 -27.28
N ARG A 945 45.25 19.02 -26.39
CA ARG A 945 44.42 18.92 -25.16
C ARG A 945 44.43 20.16 -24.27
N MET A 946 45.44 21.02 -24.37
CA MET A 946 45.53 22.26 -23.57
C MET A 946 44.76 23.45 -24.17
N SER A 947 44.40 23.37 -25.47
CA SER A 947 43.82 24.47 -26.26
C SER A 947 42.57 24.09 -27.05
N CYS A 948 42.25 22.80 -27.20
CA CYS A 948 41.05 22.35 -27.91
C CYS A 948 39.77 22.65 -27.10
N PRO A 949 38.61 22.85 -27.77
CA PRO A 949 37.35 23.15 -27.10
C PRO A 949 36.92 22.10 -26.06
N LEU A 950 37.33 20.84 -26.22
CA LEU A 950 36.96 19.76 -25.30
C LEU A 950 37.37 20.05 -23.84
N PHE A 951 38.56 20.62 -23.60
CA PHE A 951 39.11 20.86 -22.26
C PHE A 951 39.11 22.36 -21.86
N ASP A 952 38.28 23.17 -22.52
CA ASP A 952 38.09 24.59 -22.22
C ASP A 952 36.75 24.84 -21.53
N THR A 953 36.68 24.47 -20.25
CA THR A 953 35.51 24.60 -19.38
C THR A 953 34.94 26.02 -19.37
N ALA A 954 35.80 27.05 -19.39
CA ALA A 954 35.37 28.46 -19.34
C ALA A 954 34.71 28.90 -20.66
N ARG A 955 35.25 28.49 -21.81
CA ARG A 955 34.58 28.68 -23.12
C ARG A 955 33.27 27.91 -23.20
N TRP A 956 33.26 26.69 -22.66
CA TRP A 956 32.05 25.87 -22.62
C TRP A 956 30.94 26.52 -21.78
N VAL A 957 31.25 27.04 -20.59
CA VAL A 957 30.27 27.75 -19.74
C VAL A 957 29.68 28.97 -20.44
N ARG A 958 30.49 29.80 -21.10
CA ARG A 958 29.98 30.94 -21.91
C ARG A 958 29.02 30.48 -23.02
N ASN A 959 29.27 29.33 -23.64
CA ASN A 959 28.37 28.74 -24.64
C ASN A 959 27.06 28.20 -24.03
N LEU A 960 27.12 27.63 -22.83
CA LEU A 960 25.93 27.24 -22.07
C LEU A 960 25.09 28.48 -21.69
N GLU A 961 25.73 29.57 -21.24
CA GLU A 961 25.07 30.84 -20.91
C GLU A 961 24.35 31.45 -22.10
N ARG A 962 25.01 31.53 -23.27
CA ARG A 962 24.37 31.95 -24.54
C ARG A 962 23.09 31.16 -24.82
N SER A 963 23.10 29.85 -24.53
CA SER A 963 21.91 29.01 -24.67
C SER A 963 20.79 29.41 -23.69
N TYR A 964 21.13 29.70 -22.43
CA TYR A 964 20.19 30.14 -21.40
C TYR A 964 19.57 31.50 -21.72
N PHE A 965 20.37 32.49 -22.16
CA PHE A 965 19.84 33.77 -22.62
C PHE A 965 18.94 33.60 -23.85
N LYS A 966 19.22 32.65 -24.77
CA LYS A 966 18.28 32.35 -25.87
C LYS A 966 16.95 31.82 -25.36
N MET A 967 16.98 30.81 -24.49
CA MET A 967 15.77 30.19 -23.93
C MET A 967 14.91 31.23 -23.23
N TRP A 968 15.52 32.06 -22.37
CA TRP A 968 14.82 33.12 -21.64
C TRP A 968 14.27 34.22 -22.57
N ASN A 969 15.03 34.67 -23.56
CA ASN A 969 14.55 35.69 -24.51
C ASN A 969 13.39 35.18 -25.39
N LEU A 970 13.39 33.90 -25.78
CA LEU A 970 12.27 33.28 -26.49
C LEU A 970 11.00 33.23 -25.62
N TYR A 971 11.15 32.82 -24.35
CA TYR A 971 10.06 32.83 -23.37
C TYR A 971 9.51 34.25 -23.11
N CYS A 972 10.40 35.23 -22.92
CA CYS A 972 10.04 36.65 -22.80
C CYS A 972 9.27 37.18 -24.02
N SER A 973 9.54 36.64 -25.21
CA SER A 973 8.85 36.99 -26.45
C SER A 973 7.52 36.24 -26.65
N GLY A 974 7.07 35.44 -25.67
CA GLY A 974 5.87 34.61 -25.78
C GLY A 974 5.98 33.46 -26.78
N GLN A 975 7.19 33.09 -27.21
CA GLN A 975 7.40 32.01 -28.18
C GLN A 975 7.47 30.65 -27.47
N HIS A 976 6.92 29.63 -28.13
CA HIS A 976 7.08 28.24 -27.67
C HIS A 976 8.53 27.75 -27.83
N PRO A 977 8.97 26.75 -27.04
CA PRO A 977 10.27 26.11 -27.22
C PRO A 977 10.49 25.63 -28.65
N GLN A 978 11.65 25.98 -29.22
CA GLN A 978 12.08 25.61 -30.58
C GLN A 978 13.56 25.25 -30.60
N PRO A 979 14.01 24.34 -31.48
CA PRO A 979 15.42 23.95 -31.53
C PRO A 979 16.28 25.08 -32.09
N PHE A 980 17.50 25.22 -31.59
CA PHE A 980 18.45 26.22 -32.09
C PHE A 980 19.90 25.77 -31.88
N LYS A 981 20.81 26.43 -32.61
CA LYS A 981 22.26 26.24 -32.48
C LYS A 981 22.86 27.44 -31.79
N VAL A 982 23.71 27.20 -30.80
CA VAL A 982 24.56 28.23 -30.22
C VAL A 982 25.71 28.50 -31.19
N THR A 983 26.00 29.77 -31.42
CA THR A 983 27.21 30.25 -32.11
C THR A 983 28.06 31.01 -31.11
N GLU A 984 29.35 31.19 -31.40
CA GLU A 984 30.24 31.92 -30.50
C GLU A 984 30.19 33.44 -30.71
N ASN A 985 28.96 33.96 -30.85
CA ASN A 985 28.66 35.36 -31.16
C ASN A 985 27.65 35.92 -30.14
N ASP A 986 28.12 36.75 -29.20
CA ASP A 986 27.26 37.32 -28.15
C ASP A 986 26.13 38.22 -28.68
N SER A 987 26.24 38.72 -29.93
CA SER A 987 25.17 39.50 -30.56
C SER A 987 23.94 38.68 -31.00
N GLU A 988 24.07 37.35 -31.16
CA GLU A 988 22.96 36.44 -31.45
C GLU A 988 22.21 35.96 -30.18
N PHE A 989 22.84 36.18 -29.02
CA PHE A 989 22.40 35.76 -27.69
C PHE A 989 22.43 36.93 -26.68
N PRO A 990 21.83 38.09 -27.01
CA PRO A 990 22.00 39.29 -26.22
C PRO A 990 21.40 39.14 -24.81
N PHE A 991 22.20 39.49 -23.80
CA PHE A 991 21.78 39.67 -22.42
C PHE A 991 20.70 40.77 -22.30
N ASP A 992 20.78 41.77 -23.17
CA ASP A 992 19.89 42.92 -23.26
C ASP A 992 19.38 43.04 -24.71
N ARG A 993 18.09 42.76 -24.95
CA ARG A 993 17.28 43.54 -25.90
C ARG A 993 15.79 43.20 -25.82
N LEU A 994 15.01 44.23 -25.57
CA LEU A 994 13.71 44.41 -26.22
C LEU A 994 13.92 44.38 -27.74
N LEU A 995 13.03 43.68 -28.44
CA LEU A 995 12.77 43.91 -29.87
C LEU A 995 12.05 45.26 -30.04
#